data_AF-A0A919MF03-F1
#
_entry.id   AF-A0A919MF03-F1
#
_cell.length_a   1.000
_cell.length_b   1.000
_cell.length_c   1.000
_cell.angle_alpha   90.00
_cell.angle_beta   90.00
_cell.angle_gamma   90.00
#
_symmetry.space_group_name_H-M   'P 1'
#
loop_
_entity.id
_entity.type
_entity.pdbx_description
1 polymer ?
#
loop_
_entity_poly.entity_id
_entity_poly.type
_entity_poly.pdbx_seq_one_letter_code
_entity_poly.pdbx_strand_id
1 'polypeptide(L)'
;MKRRILAPTLLALAVATGPPAVLALPSTAAARPPVSGTAPTGADMPNVGGNLGNQHYSGLTGITRRDLDRLGPAWRTHVSAVAPASDDVGQQTTPVVADGVIYLDTPGGQVIAVDGATGWPKWKWAPQGFATADTRRGVSIGDGKVFTLAGGDRIVALDKDTGRQLWAVQPSAQAGVDLGSIDRVATVYHDGVVYAHAANGDRAAVVAVRAADGSHLWHFFGGPERGMIFTDVNGRSVDAGGTWGPTLPDGTQCNLAGGATPWMHGAADPRLGTYYMAFGNPRSCRTSQDGSQRPGDNLFSDTIVAVDLKTGRYKWHYQSIRHDIWDMDNVHPPTLADITVGGRPRKVLFYGSKSGHQFVLDRTNGRPVLPVADRPMIQDSRQNNAATQPFPAKRLLPECVVWQKLDPRTVPGDPWRAVPNYNGYQPDAEGNLVFDPDSYVKADAPFLTYPAGYPADHRRGCLYDPQWDLPILSTTSPNGGGDWSNDSYSHSTNMVYYPYGVNPAAHWNGAATNGQRAIGQYQTGGILAYDASTGDVKWRNHLGTDMAHGQGPLTTASDLLFVGQIDGRFLAMDARTGKVLWQFQTGSGISGAPITYTVRGEQYVAVLAAGATNPYGASVTQGDSLWAFKLGGTYTTESGSQEGPDPAPLTIRRPVQGAAVEGATVDNTVYLARPDRTTDTAPAADSTSQRGMAPTHLRVPVGTTVTFVNPGAETFPNFPNRLPHCATQYFEGLFNPRLRPGERFAFTFGRAGEYFFNDCTDPRPAGKIEVYATPRDLPGALRFVPSTIDLRSPTGVFTGVHGAVAATMRVPAGYRLDGAVTLMTPLSRSPVKATHARLVGRTLFVTFDRADLDNNVPRGDAVSLTLTADFVRDGAQQAFTSTATVKVVK
;
A
#
# COMPACT_ATOMS: atom_id res chain seq x y z
N MET A 1 -93.92 -41.79 -40.75
CA MET A 1 -94.22 -41.01 -41.97
C MET A 1 -93.49 -39.68 -41.88
N LYS A 2 -92.87 -39.24 -42.98
CA LYS A 2 -91.81 -38.22 -43.04
C LYS A 2 -92.26 -36.81 -42.61
N ARG A 3 -91.39 -36.10 -41.86
CA ARG A 3 -91.05 -34.65 -41.89
C ARG A 3 -91.13 -33.90 -40.54
N ARG A 4 -90.03 -33.14 -40.30
CA ARG A 4 -89.85 -31.88 -39.53
C ARG A 4 -90.11 -32.00 -38.01
N ILE A 5 -89.37 -31.35 -37.11
CA ILE A 5 -89.31 -29.89 -36.83
C ILE A 5 -88.25 -29.64 -35.71
N LEU A 6 -87.74 -28.41 -35.68
CA LEU A 6 -86.84 -27.74 -34.72
C LEU A 6 -87.46 -27.39 -33.33
N ALA A 7 -86.57 -26.97 -32.42
CA ALA A 7 -86.77 -26.18 -31.18
C ALA A 7 -86.99 -26.98 -29.88
N PRO A 8 -86.81 -26.36 -28.70
CA PRO A 8 -85.60 -25.68 -28.22
C PRO A 8 -85.17 -26.27 -26.85
N THR A 9 -83.90 -26.18 -26.49
CA THR A 9 -83.45 -26.59 -25.14
C THR A 9 -82.52 -25.55 -24.54
N LEU A 10 -82.96 -25.01 -23.40
CA LEU A 10 -82.17 -24.23 -22.46
C LEU A 10 -80.98 -25.05 -21.94
N LEU A 11 -79.82 -24.42 -21.81
CA LEU A 11 -78.73 -24.91 -20.97
C LEU A 11 -78.35 -23.80 -19.98
N ALA A 12 -78.46 -24.13 -18.69
CA ALA A 12 -78.03 -23.30 -17.58
C ALA A 12 -76.52 -23.43 -17.37
N LEU A 13 -75.83 -22.31 -17.11
CA LEU A 13 -74.46 -22.30 -16.60
C LEU A 13 -74.46 -21.52 -15.28
N ALA A 14 -74.11 -22.20 -14.19
CA ALA A 14 -73.99 -21.62 -12.87
C ALA A 14 -72.76 -20.69 -12.80
N VAL A 15 -72.96 -19.47 -12.30
CA VAL A 15 -71.92 -18.49 -12.03
C VAL A 15 -71.27 -18.82 -10.69
N ALA A 16 -69.99 -19.21 -10.69
CA ALA A 16 -69.17 -19.31 -9.49
C ALA A 16 -68.47 -17.96 -9.24
N THR A 17 -68.61 -17.44 -8.03
CA THR A 17 -67.97 -16.21 -7.55
C THR A 17 -66.46 -16.43 -7.37
N GLY A 18 -65.64 -15.81 -8.21
CA GLY A 18 -64.18 -15.69 -8.01
C GLY A 18 -63.82 -14.50 -7.11
N PRO A 19 -62.70 -14.55 -6.36
CA PRO A 19 -62.22 -13.42 -5.58
C PRO A 19 -61.81 -12.25 -6.51
N PRO A 20 -61.88 -11.00 -6.05
CA PRO A 20 -61.55 -9.85 -6.88
C PRO A 20 -60.08 -9.93 -7.29
N ALA A 21 -59.82 -9.77 -8.59
CA ALA A 21 -58.48 -9.54 -9.11
C ALA A 21 -57.95 -8.23 -8.50
N VAL A 22 -57.06 -8.35 -7.53
CA VAL A 22 -56.23 -7.24 -7.07
C VAL A 22 -55.27 -6.93 -8.22
N LEU A 23 -55.59 -5.88 -8.99
CA LEU A 23 -54.62 -5.22 -9.86
C LEU A 23 -53.45 -4.77 -8.97
N ALA A 24 -52.35 -5.53 -8.99
CA ALA A 24 -51.10 -5.09 -8.43
C ALA A 24 -50.66 -3.85 -9.23
N LEU A 25 -50.82 -2.68 -8.62
CA LEU A 25 -50.16 -1.46 -9.11
C LEU A 25 -48.66 -1.76 -9.20
N PRO A 26 -47.97 -1.33 -10.27
CA PRO A 26 -46.52 -1.42 -10.30
C PRO A 26 -46.01 -0.71 -9.06
N SER A 27 -45.22 -1.39 -8.22
CA SER A 27 -44.53 -0.71 -7.15
C SER A 27 -43.62 0.31 -7.81
N THR A 28 -43.96 1.58 -7.74
CA THR A 28 -43.01 2.66 -8.00
C THR A 28 -41.88 2.42 -7.02
N ALA A 29 -40.73 1.95 -7.52
CA ALA A 29 -39.50 1.95 -6.75
C ALA A 29 -39.31 3.39 -6.30
N ALA A 30 -39.52 3.66 -5.01
CA ALA A 30 -39.28 4.97 -4.46
C ALA A 30 -37.82 5.32 -4.78
N ALA A 31 -37.60 6.45 -5.47
CA ALA A 31 -36.26 6.92 -5.78
C ALA A 31 -35.49 6.97 -4.46
N ARG A 32 -34.42 6.17 -4.35
CA ARG A 32 -33.56 6.16 -3.17
C ARG A 32 -33.01 7.59 -2.96
N PRO A 33 -33.01 8.12 -1.73
CA PRO A 33 -32.48 9.45 -1.49
C PRO A 33 -31.02 9.52 -1.95
N PRO A 34 -30.58 10.62 -2.58
CA PRO A 34 -29.20 10.79 -2.99
C PRO A 34 -28.28 10.59 -1.78
N VAL A 35 -27.15 9.90 -1.98
CA VAL A 35 -26.18 9.65 -0.93
C VAL A 35 -25.71 10.99 -0.36
N SER A 36 -26.05 11.24 0.90
CA SER A 36 -25.67 12.49 1.57
C SER A 36 -24.16 12.52 1.85
N GLY A 37 -23.60 13.73 2.03
CA GLY A 37 -22.17 13.95 2.30
C GLY A 37 -21.55 12.96 3.30
N THR A 38 -22.17 12.78 4.47
CA THR A 38 -21.61 11.99 5.58
C THR A 38 -22.57 10.94 6.13
N ALA A 39 -23.60 10.55 5.36
CA ALA A 39 -24.49 9.47 5.80
C ALA A 39 -23.78 8.11 5.67
N PRO A 40 -23.95 7.20 6.64
CA PRO A 40 -23.55 5.82 6.48
C PRO A 40 -24.16 5.21 5.22
N THR A 41 -23.36 4.43 4.50
CA THR A 41 -23.83 3.65 3.34
C THR A 41 -24.72 2.50 3.79
N GLY A 42 -25.53 1.96 2.87
CA GLY A 42 -26.50 0.90 3.18
C GLY A 42 -26.50 -0.15 2.07
N ALA A 43 -27.62 -0.27 1.37
CA ALA A 43 -27.73 -1.20 0.24
C ALA A 43 -26.76 -0.90 -0.90
N ASP A 44 -26.40 0.37 -1.07
CA ASP A 44 -25.47 0.86 -2.09
C ASP A 44 -24.24 1.52 -1.45
N MET A 45 -23.15 1.55 -2.22
CA MET A 45 -21.89 2.21 -1.89
C MET A 45 -21.30 2.83 -3.18
N PRO A 46 -21.84 3.97 -3.65
CA PRO A 46 -21.62 4.43 -5.03
C PRO A 46 -20.34 5.27 -5.25
N ASN A 47 -19.53 5.45 -4.21
CA ASN A 47 -18.26 6.17 -4.28
C ASN A 47 -17.14 5.31 -3.69
N VAL A 48 -15.91 5.50 -4.17
CA VAL A 48 -14.72 4.78 -3.70
C VAL A 48 -14.40 4.99 -2.21
N GLY A 49 -14.76 6.14 -1.65
CA GLY A 49 -14.71 6.44 -0.22
C GLY A 49 -16.01 6.07 0.52
N GLY A 50 -16.86 5.24 -0.09
CA GLY A 50 -18.18 4.87 0.40
C GLY A 50 -19.28 5.92 0.15
N ASN A 51 -19.10 7.13 0.68
CA ASN A 51 -19.97 8.28 0.49
C ASN A 51 -19.15 9.50 -0.01
N LEU A 52 -19.83 10.63 -0.27
CA LEU A 52 -19.17 11.84 -0.79
C LEU A 52 -18.16 12.46 0.19
N GLY A 53 -18.26 12.14 1.48
CA GLY A 53 -17.34 12.56 2.53
C GLY A 53 -16.24 11.55 2.82
N ASN A 54 -16.07 10.52 1.99
CA ASN A 54 -15.02 9.50 2.07
C ASN A 54 -14.93 8.76 3.42
N GLN A 55 -16.04 8.58 4.14
CA GLN A 55 -16.00 7.93 5.46
C GLN A 55 -15.76 6.42 5.41
N HIS A 56 -15.98 5.81 4.25
CA HIS A 56 -15.91 4.38 4.00
C HIS A 56 -16.51 3.55 5.15
N TYR A 57 -17.72 3.96 5.54
CA TYR A 57 -18.48 3.41 6.66
C TYR A 57 -19.87 2.98 6.18
N SER A 58 -20.27 1.79 6.62
CA SER A 58 -21.59 1.23 6.33
C SER A 58 -22.43 1.10 7.59
N GLY A 59 -23.70 1.50 7.47
CA GLY A 59 -24.73 1.30 8.49
C GLY A 59 -25.25 -0.13 8.56
N LEU A 60 -24.76 -1.04 7.72
CA LEU A 60 -25.22 -2.44 7.70
C LEU A 60 -24.72 -3.23 8.92
N THR A 61 -25.59 -4.12 9.41
CA THR A 61 -25.34 -4.94 10.61
C THR A 61 -25.68 -6.42 10.43
N GLY A 62 -25.85 -6.90 9.20
CA GLY A 62 -26.16 -8.30 8.89
C GLY A 62 -24.99 -9.26 9.17
N ILE A 63 -23.75 -8.77 9.09
CA ILE A 63 -22.54 -9.49 9.51
C ILE A 63 -22.08 -8.89 10.84
N THR A 64 -21.89 -9.74 11.84
CA THR A 64 -21.47 -9.35 13.18
C THR A 64 -20.34 -10.24 13.68
N ARG A 65 -19.67 -9.82 14.76
CA ARG A 65 -18.64 -10.62 15.43
C ARG A 65 -19.11 -12.01 15.86
N ARG A 66 -20.42 -12.19 16.10
CA ARG A 66 -21.00 -13.46 16.57
C ARG A 66 -21.16 -14.50 15.46
N ASP A 67 -21.15 -14.05 14.21
CA ASP A 67 -21.47 -14.87 13.04
C ASP A 67 -20.29 -14.97 12.06
N LEU A 68 -19.10 -14.46 12.42
CA LEU A 68 -17.93 -14.45 11.53
C LEU A 68 -17.42 -15.86 11.18
N ASP A 69 -17.67 -16.84 12.04
CA ASP A 69 -17.40 -18.25 11.74
C ASP A 69 -18.21 -18.73 10.53
N ARG A 70 -19.38 -18.15 10.27
CA ARG A 70 -20.24 -18.46 9.13
C ARG A 70 -19.94 -17.61 7.89
N LEU A 71 -19.01 -16.66 7.97
CA LEU A 71 -18.63 -15.85 6.81
C LEU A 71 -17.77 -16.69 5.85
N GLY A 72 -18.26 -16.86 4.63
CA GLY A 72 -17.57 -17.60 3.57
C GLY A 72 -17.79 -16.96 2.19
N PRO A 73 -17.00 -17.34 1.18
CA PRO A 73 -17.15 -16.80 -0.16
C PRO A 73 -18.50 -17.23 -0.75
N ALA A 74 -19.22 -16.25 -1.29
CA ALA A 74 -20.48 -16.44 -1.99
C ALA A 74 -20.24 -16.78 -3.47
N TRP A 75 -19.27 -16.10 -4.07
CA TRP A 75 -18.86 -16.25 -5.45
C TRP A 75 -17.49 -15.59 -5.69
N ARG A 76 -16.84 -15.95 -6.79
CA ARG A 76 -15.63 -15.30 -7.32
C ARG A 76 -15.78 -15.08 -8.82
N THR A 77 -15.29 -13.94 -9.31
CA THR A 77 -15.27 -13.61 -10.74
C THR A 77 -13.85 -13.26 -11.17
N HIS A 78 -13.31 -14.00 -12.14
CA HIS A 78 -12.11 -13.62 -12.88
C HIS A 78 -12.46 -12.53 -13.88
N VAL A 79 -12.17 -11.27 -13.55
CA VAL A 79 -12.62 -10.14 -14.40
C VAL A 79 -11.91 -10.13 -15.75
N SER A 80 -10.75 -10.78 -15.85
CA SER A 80 -9.98 -10.90 -17.09
C SER A 80 -10.43 -12.08 -17.94
N ALA A 81 -11.23 -13.01 -17.42
CA ALA A 81 -11.88 -14.05 -18.24
C ALA A 81 -13.06 -13.51 -19.08
N VAL A 82 -13.51 -12.29 -18.79
CA VAL A 82 -14.61 -11.63 -19.50
C VAL A 82 -14.01 -10.75 -20.60
N ALA A 83 -14.38 -11.01 -21.85
CA ALA A 83 -13.95 -10.19 -22.97
C ALA A 83 -14.56 -8.77 -22.88
N PRO A 84 -13.80 -7.71 -23.21
CA PRO A 84 -12.38 -7.72 -23.57
C PRO A 84 -11.48 -8.09 -22.37
N ALA A 85 -10.48 -8.95 -22.57
CA ALA A 85 -9.70 -9.59 -21.50
C ALA A 85 -8.27 -9.03 -21.41
N SER A 86 -7.75 -8.82 -20.20
CA SER A 86 -6.33 -8.50 -19.95
C SER A 86 -5.96 -8.76 -18.50
N ASP A 87 -4.85 -9.43 -18.23
CA ASP A 87 -4.25 -9.69 -16.90
C ASP A 87 -2.78 -9.25 -16.83
N ASP A 88 -2.37 -8.44 -17.80
CA ASP A 88 -1.00 -7.97 -18.01
C ASP A 88 -0.48 -7.00 -16.93
N VAL A 89 -1.40 -6.45 -16.12
CA VAL A 89 -1.09 -5.53 -15.02
C VAL A 89 -2.04 -5.71 -13.84
N GLY A 90 -1.54 -5.44 -12.64
CA GLY A 90 -2.35 -5.33 -11.42
C GLY A 90 -3.19 -4.05 -11.36
N GLN A 91 -4.09 -3.94 -10.37
CA GLN A 91 -5.02 -2.83 -10.24
C GLN A 91 -5.17 -2.29 -8.80
N GLN A 92 -5.33 -0.96 -8.67
CA GLN A 92 -5.52 -0.22 -7.41
C GLN A 92 -7.00 0.20 -7.16
N THR A 93 -7.93 -0.41 -7.87
CA THR A 93 -9.33 0.03 -7.88
C THR A 93 -10.03 -0.33 -6.57
N THR A 94 -10.85 0.59 -6.08
CA THR A 94 -11.90 0.26 -5.12
C THR A 94 -13.22 0.11 -5.89
N PRO A 95 -13.90 -1.05 -5.83
CA PRO A 95 -15.20 -1.22 -6.47
C PRO A 95 -16.26 -0.29 -5.87
N VAL A 96 -17.34 -0.05 -6.60
CA VAL A 96 -18.53 0.68 -6.09
C VAL A 96 -19.79 -0.11 -6.41
N VAL A 97 -20.86 0.11 -5.64
CA VAL A 97 -22.14 -0.59 -5.81
C VAL A 97 -23.29 0.39 -5.94
N ALA A 98 -24.14 0.14 -6.93
CA ALA A 98 -25.44 0.76 -7.07
C ALA A 98 -26.46 -0.26 -7.58
N ASP A 99 -27.65 -0.29 -6.97
CA ASP A 99 -28.78 -1.13 -7.37
C ASP A 99 -28.42 -2.64 -7.45
N GLY A 100 -27.56 -3.09 -6.54
CA GLY A 100 -27.10 -4.49 -6.47
C GLY A 100 -26.10 -4.89 -7.56
N VAL A 101 -25.57 -3.93 -8.33
CA VAL A 101 -24.52 -4.15 -9.34
C VAL A 101 -23.21 -3.55 -8.84
N ILE A 102 -22.13 -4.32 -8.93
CA ILE A 102 -20.77 -3.86 -8.64
C ILE A 102 -20.15 -3.32 -9.93
N TYR A 103 -19.51 -2.16 -9.86
CA TYR A 103 -18.77 -1.54 -10.95
C TYR A 103 -17.33 -1.29 -10.51
N LEU A 104 -16.38 -1.59 -11.39
CA LEU A 104 -14.97 -1.39 -11.12
C LEU A 104 -14.14 -1.30 -12.40
N ASP A 105 -12.95 -0.72 -12.23
CA ASP A 105 -11.87 -0.75 -13.20
C ASP A 105 -11.18 -2.12 -13.19
N THR A 106 -11.00 -2.79 -14.33
CA THR A 106 -10.28 -4.08 -14.38
C THR A 106 -8.77 -3.88 -14.55
N PRO A 107 -7.97 -4.94 -14.31
CA PRO A 107 -6.68 -5.14 -14.97
C PRO A 107 -6.77 -4.79 -16.47
N GLY A 108 -5.78 -4.06 -16.99
CA GLY A 108 -5.71 -3.59 -18.39
C GLY A 108 -6.52 -2.33 -18.74
N GLY A 109 -7.13 -1.67 -17.75
CA GLY A 109 -7.61 -0.31 -17.99
C GLY A 109 -9.04 -0.16 -18.55
N GLN A 110 -9.89 -1.18 -18.38
CA GLN A 110 -11.30 -1.26 -18.81
C GLN A 110 -12.30 -1.14 -17.63
N VAL A 111 -13.61 -1.07 -17.89
CA VAL A 111 -14.65 -1.07 -16.83
C VAL A 111 -15.55 -2.30 -16.95
N ILE A 112 -15.85 -2.95 -15.83
CA ILE A 112 -16.78 -4.09 -15.78
C ILE A 112 -17.93 -3.81 -14.81
N ALA A 113 -19.12 -4.31 -15.16
CA ALA A 113 -20.26 -4.39 -14.26
C ALA A 113 -20.57 -5.86 -13.94
N VAL A 114 -20.80 -6.17 -12.66
CA VAL A 114 -21.02 -7.53 -12.15
C VAL A 114 -22.27 -7.55 -11.29
N ASP A 115 -23.15 -8.53 -11.48
CA ASP A 115 -24.29 -8.76 -10.58
C ASP A 115 -23.77 -9.11 -9.17
N GLY A 116 -24.10 -8.29 -8.18
CA GLY A 116 -23.57 -8.42 -6.83
C GLY A 116 -24.10 -9.64 -6.06
N ALA A 117 -25.19 -10.27 -6.51
CA ALA A 117 -25.71 -11.48 -5.86
C ALA A 117 -25.02 -12.74 -6.37
N THR A 118 -24.63 -12.76 -7.64
CA THR A 118 -24.20 -13.97 -8.33
C THR A 118 -22.77 -13.94 -8.86
N GLY A 119 -22.14 -12.77 -8.96
CA GLY A 119 -20.83 -12.62 -9.60
C GLY A 119 -20.86 -12.70 -11.14
N TRP A 120 -22.05 -12.75 -11.75
CA TRP A 120 -22.15 -12.85 -13.21
C TRP A 120 -21.85 -11.48 -13.85
N PRO A 121 -20.94 -11.41 -14.83
CA PRO A 121 -20.69 -10.16 -15.55
C PRO A 121 -21.95 -9.74 -16.33
N LYS A 122 -22.33 -8.48 -16.21
CA LYS A 122 -23.44 -7.87 -16.98
C LYS A 122 -22.94 -7.28 -18.29
N TRP A 123 -21.85 -6.53 -18.22
CA TRP A 123 -21.17 -5.95 -19.37
C TRP A 123 -19.72 -5.64 -19.01
N LYS A 124 -18.88 -5.53 -20.03
CA LYS A 124 -17.51 -5.03 -19.91
C LYS A 124 -17.22 -4.07 -21.06
N TRP A 125 -16.67 -2.92 -20.74
CA TRP A 125 -16.37 -1.83 -21.67
C TRP A 125 -14.88 -1.77 -21.97
N ALA A 126 -14.54 -1.62 -23.25
CA ALA A 126 -13.23 -1.14 -23.69
C ALA A 126 -13.39 0.16 -24.51
N PRO A 127 -12.39 1.05 -24.45
CA PRO A 127 -12.41 2.30 -25.19
C PRO A 127 -12.37 2.06 -26.70
N GLN A 128 -13.03 2.95 -27.44
CA GLN A 128 -12.98 3.00 -28.90
C GLN A 128 -12.30 4.30 -29.35
N GLY A 129 -11.25 4.17 -30.16
CA GLY A 129 -10.53 5.31 -30.73
C GLY A 129 -9.45 5.93 -29.82
N PHE A 130 -9.19 5.36 -28.65
CA PHE A 130 -8.07 5.71 -27.76
C PHE A 130 -7.66 4.51 -26.90
N ALA A 131 -6.46 4.56 -26.34
CA ALA A 131 -5.94 3.51 -25.47
C ALA A 131 -6.57 3.55 -24.07
N THR A 132 -6.43 2.46 -23.33
CA THR A 132 -6.74 2.43 -21.90
C THR A 132 -5.64 3.14 -21.09
N ALA A 133 -5.95 3.49 -19.84
CA ALA A 133 -4.95 3.87 -18.85
C ALA A 133 -4.50 2.63 -18.06
N ASP A 134 -3.29 2.65 -17.51
CA ASP A 134 -2.68 1.52 -16.80
C ASP A 134 -3.41 1.19 -15.48
N THR A 135 -3.02 1.89 -14.42
CA THR A 135 -3.48 1.75 -13.04
C THR A 135 -4.54 2.80 -12.76
N ARG A 136 -5.69 2.42 -12.23
CA ARG A 136 -6.83 3.29 -11.90
C ARG A 136 -7.37 2.98 -10.51
N ARG A 137 -7.90 4.00 -9.85
CA ARG A 137 -8.33 3.89 -8.43
C ARG A 137 -9.83 3.72 -8.22
N GLY A 138 -10.62 3.72 -9.30
CA GLY A 138 -12.06 3.43 -9.25
C GLY A 138 -12.92 4.38 -10.05
N VAL A 139 -14.21 4.05 -10.09
CA VAL A 139 -15.24 4.76 -10.84
C VAL A 139 -16.20 5.48 -9.87
N SER A 140 -17.01 6.40 -10.40
CA SER A 140 -18.17 6.96 -9.69
C SER A 140 -19.47 6.73 -10.46
N ILE A 141 -20.60 6.81 -9.77
CA ILE A 141 -21.93 6.52 -10.33
C ILE A 141 -22.90 7.68 -10.09
N GLY A 142 -23.66 8.04 -11.11
CA GLY A 142 -24.63 9.13 -11.06
C GLY A 142 -25.43 9.30 -12.34
N ASP A 143 -26.67 9.81 -12.26
CA ASP A 143 -27.54 10.07 -13.42
C ASP A 143 -27.68 8.90 -14.41
N GLY A 144 -27.73 7.67 -13.89
CA GLY A 144 -27.79 6.46 -14.72
C GLY A 144 -26.48 6.14 -15.46
N LYS A 145 -25.34 6.70 -15.02
CA LYS A 145 -24.04 6.57 -15.67
C LYS A 145 -22.97 6.09 -14.71
N VAL A 146 -21.93 5.48 -15.27
CA VAL A 146 -20.65 5.18 -14.63
C VAL A 146 -19.60 6.11 -15.24
N PHE A 147 -18.82 6.79 -14.40
CA PHE A 147 -17.75 7.69 -14.83
C PHE A 147 -16.38 7.10 -14.51
N THR A 148 -15.49 7.07 -15.49
CA THR A 148 -14.11 6.58 -15.36
C THR A 148 -13.14 7.48 -16.12
N LEU A 149 -11.84 7.20 -15.97
CA LEU A 149 -10.76 7.81 -16.72
C LEU A 149 -10.18 6.82 -17.73
N ALA A 150 -9.61 7.34 -18.81
CA ALA A 150 -8.99 6.54 -19.86
C ALA A 150 -7.83 7.28 -20.54
N GLY A 151 -7.10 6.57 -21.41
CA GLY A 151 -5.87 7.05 -22.03
C GLY A 151 -6.05 8.34 -22.84
N GLY A 152 -4.98 9.15 -22.83
CA GLY A 152 -4.98 10.51 -23.38
C GLY A 152 -5.83 11.49 -22.58
N ASP A 153 -5.82 11.32 -21.25
CA ASP A 153 -6.42 12.22 -20.26
C ASP A 153 -7.91 12.46 -20.47
N ARG A 154 -8.64 11.37 -20.73
CA ARG A 154 -10.08 11.42 -21.03
C ARG A 154 -10.92 11.08 -19.82
N ILE A 155 -11.98 11.86 -19.63
CA ILE A 155 -13.11 11.51 -18.77
C ILE A 155 -14.14 10.80 -19.66
N VAL A 156 -14.67 9.66 -19.19
CA VAL A 156 -15.60 8.83 -19.95
C VAL A 156 -16.87 8.63 -19.13
N ALA A 157 -18.03 8.74 -19.79
CA ALA A 157 -19.31 8.30 -19.23
C ALA A 157 -19.84 7.09 -19.99
N LEU A 158 -20.24 6.08 -19.22
CA LEU A 158 -20.87 4.86 -19.69
C LEU A 158 -22.30 4.81 -19.19
N ASP A 159 -23.21 4.31 -20.02
CA ASP A 159 -24.55 3.92 -19.56
C ASP A 159 -24.43 2.81 -18.50
N LYS A 160 -25.04 3.00 -17.32
CA LYS A 160 -24.81 2.07 -16.19
C LYS A 160 -25.35 0.67 -16.44
N ASP A 161 -26.34 0.53 -17.31
CA ASP A 161 -27.06 -0.74 -17.52
C ASP A 161 -26.48 -1.53 -18.67
N THR A 162 -25.93 -0.85 -19.69
CA THR A 162 -25.44 -1.46 -20.93
C THR A 162 -23.92 -1.37 -21.12
N GLY A 163 -23.23 -0.47 -20.40
CA GLY A 163 -21.80 -0.20 -20.61
C GLY A 163 -21.49 0.57 -21.89
N ARG A 164 -22.52 1.02 -22.62
CA ARG A 164 -22.34 1.80 -23.85
C ARG A 164 -21.69 3.13 -23.52
N GLN A 165 -20.60 3.47 -24.21
CA GLN A 165 -19.97 4.79 -24.12
C GLN A 165 -20.97 5.86 -24.60
N LEU A 166 -21.28 6.80 -23.72
CA LEU A 166 -22.16 7.94 -23.99
C LEU A 166 -21.35 9.10 -24.53
N TRP A 167 -20.21 9.39 -23.88
CA TRP A 167 -19.24 10.38 -24.29
C TRP A 167 -17.86 10.04 -23.71
N ALA A 168 -16.81 10.54 -24.37
CA ALA A 168 -15.44 10.49 -23.90
C ALA A 168 -14.77 11.80 -24.31
N VAL A 169 -14.30 12.59 -23.35
CA VAL A 169 -13.79 13.94 -23.59
C VAL A 169 -12.45 14.12 -22.93
N GLN A 170 -11.51 14.75 -23.65
CA GLN A 170 -10.35 15.35 -23.01
C GLN A 170 -10.79 16.73 -22.51
N PRO A 171 -10.81 16.98 -21.19
CA PRO A 171 -11.29 18.24 -20.68
C PRO A 171 -10.35 19.37 -21.10
N SER A 172 -10.90 20.49 -21.58
CA SER A 172 -10.14 21.71 -21.83
C SER A 172 -10.99 22.92 -21.50
N ALA A 173 -10.41 23.89 -20.79
CA ALA A 173 -11.06 25.20 -20.59
C ALA A 173 -10.92 26.09 -21.84
N GLN A 174 -9.78 25.96 -22.53
CA GLN A 174 -9.38 26.66 -23.75
C GLN A 174 -8.42 25.73 -24.52
N ALA A 175 -8.32 25.88 -25.84
CA ALA A 175 -7.40 25.07 -26.65
C ALA A 175 -5.94 25.29 -26.19
N GLY A 176 -5.22 24.21 -25.88
CA GLY A 176 -3.80 24.25 -25.51
C GLY A 176 -3.48 24.43 -24.03
N VAL A 177 -4.47 24.55 -23.15
CA VAL A 177 -4.23 24.53 -21.69
C VAL A 177 -3.99 23.10 -21.23
N ASP A 178 -2.79 22.82 -20.73
CA ASP A 178 -2.46 21.56 -20.06
C ASP A 178 -3.03 21.56 -18.63
N LEU A 179 -3.82 20.54 -18.30
CA LEU A 179 -4.45 20.36 -16.99
C LEU A 179 -3.72 19.30 -16.13
N GLY A 180 -2.61 18.77 -16.64
CA GLY A 180 -1.95 17.57 -16.13
C GLY A 180 -2.60 16.29 -16.67
N SER A 181 -1.98 15.16 -16.34
CA SER A 181 -2.43 13.85 -16.79
C SER A 181 -3.59 13.35 -15.93
N ILE A 182 -4.76 13.09 -16.52
CA ILE A 182 -6.02 12.74 -15.84
C ILE A 182 -6.41 11.32 -16.27
N ASP A 183 -5.68 10.34 -15.78
CA ASP A 183 -5.76 8.95 -16.26
C ASP A 183 -5.86 7.89 -15.14
N ARG A 184 -5.53 8.24 -13.88
CA ARG A 184 -5.48 7.27 -12.75
C ARG A 184 -6.46 7.51 -11.60
N VAL A 185 -6.76 8.76 -11.28
CA VAL A 185 -7.48 9.12 -10.05
C VAL A 185 -8.96 8.71 -10.13
N ALA A 186 -9.53 8.21 -9.04
CA ALA A 186 -10.95 7.91 -9.01
C ALA A 186 -11.79 9.18 -9.26
N THR A 187 -12.82 9.06 -10.08
CA THR A 187 -13.77 10.16 -10.30
C THR A 187 -14.70 10.32 -9.09
N VAL A 188 -15.25 11.53 -8.91
CA VAL A 188 -16.32 11.79 -7.92
C VAL A 188 -17.49 12.42 -8.65
N TYR A 189 -18.71 11.93 -8.40
CA TYR A 189 -19.92 12.47 -9.01
C TYR A 189 -20.85 13.09 -7.96
N HIS A 190 -21.41 14.26 -8.25
CA HIS A 190 -22.50 14.85 -7.47
C HIS A 190 -23.33 15.84 -8.30
N ASP A 191 -24.68 15.72 -8.24
CA ASP A 191 -25.64 16.70 -8.77
C ASP A 191 -25.32 17.20 -10.19
N GLY A 192 -25.09 16.26 -11.11
CA GLY A 192 -24.80 16.56 -12.52
C GLY A 192 -23.36 17.04 -12.80
N VAL A 193 -22.46 16.98 -11.82
CA VAL A 193 -21.04 17.33 -11.95
C VAL A 193 -20.16 16.10 -11.71
N VAL A 194 -19.13 15.93 -12.53
CA VAL A 194 -18.06 14.95 -12.35
C VAL A 194 -16.76 15.69 -12.08
N TYR A 195 -16.11 15.33 -10.97
CA TYR A 195 -14.79 15.82 -10.60
C TYR A 195 -13.75 14.77 -10.97
N ALA A 196 -12.74 15.20 -11.73
CA ALA A 196 -11.59 14.41 -12.11
C ALA A 196 -10.32 15.16 -11.69
N HIS A 197 -9.30 14.42 -11.29
CA HIS A 197 -8.07 14.98 -10.75
C HIS A 197 -6.89 14.49 -11.58
N ALA A 198 -5.92 15.37 -11.81
CA ALA A 198 -4.67 14.98 -12.45
C ALA A 198 -3.80 14.14 -11.51
N ALA A 199 -3.24 13.04 -12.03
CA ALA A 199 -2.30 12.16 -11.36
C ALA A 199 -0.85 12.64 -11.47
N ASN A 200 -0.50 13.37 -12.53
CA ASN A 200 0.84 13.91 -12.79
C ASN A 200 0.78 15.23 -13.57
N GLY A 201 1.89 15.97 -13.62
CA GLY A 201 2.07 17.14 -14.47
C GLY A 201 2.85 18.26 -13.79
N ASP A 202 3.61 19.03 -14.58
CA ASP A 202 4.40 20.18 -14.12
C ASP A 202 3.50 21.31 -13.58
N ARG A 203 2.27 21.40 -14.10
CA ARG A 203 1.15 22.18 -13.55
C ARG A 203 -0.12 21.35 -13.66
N ALA A 204 -0.61 20.85 -12.54
CA ALA A 204 -1.74 19.90 -12.52
C ALA A 204 -2.97 20.51 -11.84
N ALA A 205 -4.16 20.08 -12.29
CA ALA A 205 -5.43 20.62 -11.85
C ALA A 205 -6.42 19.56 -11.36
N VAL A 206 -7.36 20.04 -10.54
CA VAL A 206 -8.67 19.40 -10.39
C VAL A 206 -9.61 20.01 -11.42
N VAL A 207 -10.39 19.17 -12.09
CA VAL A 207 -11.29 19.56 -13.17
C VAL A 207 -12.70 19.09 -12.86
N ALA A 208 -13.67 19.99 -13.06
CA ALA A 208 -15.09 19.67 -13.01
C ALA A 208 -15.69 19.73 -14.42
N VAL A 209 -16.46 18.71 -14.78
CA VAL A 209 -17.21 18.63 -16.04
C VAL A 209 -18.67 18.31 -15.80
N ARG A 210 -19.53 18.67 -16.75
CA ARG A 210 -20.95 18.32 -16.71
C ARG A 210 -21.14 16.82 -16.98
N ALA A 211 -21.88 16.14 -16.12
CA ALA A 211 -22.16 14.71 -16.25
C ALA A 211 -22.96 14.33 -17.52
N ALA A 212 -23.73 15.28 -18.07
CA ALA A 212 -24.56 15.06 -19.23
C ALA A 212 -23.75 14.87 -20.53
N ASP A 213 -22.69 15.66 -20.72
CA ASP A 213 -21.99 15.79 -22.02
C ASP A 213 -20.46 15.91 -21.90
N GLY A 214 -19.91 15.96 -20.69
CA GLY A 214 -18.47 16.11 -20.45
C GLY A 214 -17.95 17.54 -20.65
N SER A 215 -18.80 18.52 -20.92
CA SER A 215 -18.35 19.91 -21.10
C SER A 215 -17.70 20.46 -19.82
N HIS A 216 -16.60 21.20 -20.01
CA HIS A 216 -15.85 21.83 -18.92
C HIS A 216 -16.72 22.82 -18.14
N LEU A 217 -16.64 22.77 -16.81
CA LEU A 217 -17.32 23.71 -15.91
C LEU A 217 -16.31 24.65 -15.25
N TRP A 218 -15.31 24.07 -14.59
CA TRP A 218 -14.23 24.80 -13.93
C TRP A 218 -13.01 23.89 -13.73
N HIS A 219 -11.85 24.49 -13.49
CA HIS A 219 -10.67 23.78 -12.99
C HIS A 219 -9.96 24.63 -11.93
N PHE A 220 -9.14 23.99 -11.10
CA PHE A 220 -8.31 24.65 -10.11
C PHE A 220 -6.89 24.06 -10.15
N PHE A 221 -5.90 24.90 -10.44
CA PHE A 221 -4.50 24.49 -10.47
C PHE A 221 -3.87 24.47 -9.07
N GLY A 222 -3.07 23.44 -8.77
CA GLY A 222 -2.23 23.44 -7.56
C GLY A 222 -1.12 24.49 -7.61
N GLY A 223 -0.65 24.81 -8.82
CA GLY A 223 0.29 25.89 -9.12
C GLY A 223 -0.41 27.16 -9.66
N PRO A 224 -0.72 28.15 -8.80
CA PRO A 224 -1.36 29.39 -9.22
C PRO A 224 -0.38 30.36 -9.88
N GLU A 225 -0.91 31.28 -10.70
CA GLU A 225 -0.11 32.38 -11.26
C GLU A 225 0.27 33.41 -10.19
N ARG A 226 1.42 34.05 -10.37
CA ARG A 226 1.88 35.14 -9.49
C ARG A 226 0.95 36.33 -9.58
N GLY A 227 0.71 36.98 -8.46
CA GLY A 227 -0.23 38.09 -8.34
C GLY A 227 -1.70 37.66 -8.23
N MET A 228 -2.00 36.36 -8.33
CA MET A 228 -3.34 35.85 -8.09
C MET A 228 -3.63 35.82 -6.58
N ILE A 229 -4.45 36.77 -6.12
CA ILE A 229 -4.80 36.92 -4.71
C ILE A 229 -5.98 36.01 -4.33
N PHE A 230 -5.75 35.11 -3.39
CA PHE A 230 -6.77 34.26 -2.79
C PHE A 230 -7.16 34.81 -1.43
N THR A 231 -8.42 35.20 -1.25
CA THR A 231 -8.95 35.69 0.03
C THR A 231 -9.88 34.65 0.63
N ASP A 232 -9.53 34.15 1.82
CA ASP A 232 -10.28 33.06 2.47
C ASP A 232 -11.52 33.58 3.20
N VAL A 233 -12.39 32.64 3.61
CA VAL A 233 -13.59 32.95 4.40
C VAL A 233 -13.30 33.54 5.79
N ASN A 234 -12.03 33.54 6.23
CA ASN A 234 -11.57 34.16 7.46
C ASN A 234 -11.05 35.59 7.24
N GLY A 235 -11.01 36.09 6.00
CA GLY A 235 -10.47 37.40 5.63
C GLY A 235 -8.95 37.44 5.41
N ARG A 236 -8.26 36.30 5.38
CA ARG A 236 -6.83 36.22 5.05
C ARG A 236 -6.65 36.20 3.54
N SER A 237 -5.86 37.13 3.02
CA SER A 237 -5.45 37.17 1.61
C SER A 237 -4.02 36.66 1.44
N VAL A 238 -3.75 35.92 0.37
CA VAL A 238 -2.40 35.44 0.00
C VAL A 238 -2.21 35.47 -1.52
N ASP A 239 -1.03 35.91 -1.97
CA ASP A 239 -0.53 35.62 -3.31
C ASP A 239 0.15 34.25 -3.26
N ALA A 240 -0.58 33.19 -3.58
CA ALA A 240 -0.05 31.83 -3.50
C ALA A 240 1.06 31.60 -4.54
N GLY A 241 0.93 32.14 -5.76
CA GLY A 241 1.95 32.02 -6.80
C GLY A 241 3.24 32.77 -6.46
N GLY A 242 3.12 33.86 -5.69
CA GLY A 242 4.24 34.62 -5.14
C GLY A 242 5.10 33.85 -4.12
N THR A 243 4.62 32.72 -3.58
CA THR A 243 5.36 31.92 -2.58
C THR A 243 6.38 30.93 -3.18
N TRP A 244 6.59 30.94 -4.49
CA TRP A 244 7.50 30.03 -5.21
C TRP A 244 8.83 30.69 -5.63
N GLY A 245 9.31 31.67 -4.85
CA GLY A 245 10.54 32.40 -5.15
C GLY A 245 10.39 33.33 -6.36
N PRO A 246 11.45 33.80 -7.02
CA PRO A 246 11.39 34.56 -8.27
C PRO A 246 11.33 33.67 -9.52
N THR A 247 11.15 34.27 -10.70
CA THR A 247 11.41 33.59 -11.98
C THR A 247 12.91 33.28 -12.09
N LEU A 248 13.25 32.07 -12.51
CA LEU A 248 14.64 31.63 -12.68
C LEU A 248 15.31 32.34 -13.87
N PRO A 249 16.66 32.40 -13.93
CA PRO A 249 17.38 33.07 -15.01
C PRO A 249 17.08 32.53 -16.42
N ASP A 250 16.67 31.26 -16.52
CA ASP A 250 16.26 30.62 -17.78
C ASP A 250 14.80 30.91 -18.17
N GLY A 251 14.09 31.71 -17.38
CA GLY A 251 12.68 32.06 -17.58
C GLY A 251 11.70 31.10 -16.88
N THR A 252 12.17 30.01 -16.26
CA THR A 252 11.31 29.05 -15.57
C THR A 252 10.60 29.69 -14.38
N GLN A 253 9.29 29.46 -14.30
CA GLN A 253 8.45 29.89 -13.18
C GLN A 253 8.00 28.68 -12.38
N CYS A 254 8.56 28.48 -11.18
CA CYS A 254 8.30 27.26 -10.40
C CYS A 254 6.86 27.09 -9.95
N ASN A 255 6.09 28.17 -9.78
CA ASN A 255 4.65 28.09 -9.53
C ASN A 255 3.85 27.50 -10.72
N LEU A 256 4.41 27.47 -11.93
CA LEU A 256 3.77 26.95 -13.15
C LEU A 256 4.43 25.68 -13.68
N ALA A 257 5.49 25.22 -13.04
CA ALA A 257 6.26 24.07 -13.52
C ALA A 257 6.74 23.16 -12.39
N GLY A 258 6.32 23.42 -11.15
CA GLY A 258 6.86 22.82 -9.93
C GLY A 258 6.09 21.61 -9.40
N GLY A 259 4.97 21.21 -10.00
CA GLY A 259 4.14 20.09 -9.54
C GLY A 259 2.90 20.56 -8.77
N ALA A 260 2.81 20.22 -7.47
CA ALA A 260 1.60 20.36 -6.66
C ALA A 260 0.40 19.63 -7.28
N THR A 261 0.57 18.33 -7.53
CA THR A 261 -0.41 17.53 -8.27
C THR A 261 -1.49 16.96 -7.33
N PRO A 262 -2.79 17.08 -7.64
CA PRO A 262 -3.86 16.51 -6.81
C PRO A 262 -4.10 15.04 -7.12
N TRP A 263 -3.13 14.16 -6.90
CA TRP A 263 -3.16 12.81 -7.46
C TRP A 263 -4.09 11.80 -6.74
N MET A 264 -5.00 12.29 -5.89
CA MET A 264 -6.02 11.53 -5.17
C MET A 264 -7.38 12.23 -5.22
N HIS A 265 -8.45 11.47 -5.12
CA HIS A 265 -9.81 12.00 -5.25
C HIS A 265 -10.18 12.87 -4.04
N GLY A 266 -11.07 13.84 -4.27
CA GLY A 266 -11.52 14.77 -3.23
C GLY A 266 -12.76 14.29 -2.46
N ALA A 267 -13.32 15.18 -1.65
CA ALA A 267 -14.59 14.97 -0.95
C ALA A 267 -15.57 16.12 -1.24
N ALA A 268 -16.87 15.83 -1.25
CA ALA A 268 -17.92 16.83 -1.42
C ALA A 268 -18.82 16.90 -0.18
N ASP A 269 -19.09 18.13 0.30
CA ASP A 269 -20.15 18.42 1.26
C ASP A 269 -21.26 19.23 0.55
N PRO A 270 -22.32 18.57 0.06
CA PRO A 270 -23.45 19.24 -0.60
C PRO A 270 -24.18 20.25 0.31
N ARG A 271 -24.14 20.07 1.64
CA ARG A 271 -24.83 20.97 2.58
C ARG A 271 -24.09 22.29 2.73
N LEU A 272 -22.75 22.26 2.69
CA LEU A 272 -21.91 23.47 2.74
C LEU A 272 -21.63 24.05 1.35
N GLY A 273 -22.04 23.33 0.31
CA GLY A 273 -21.77 23.68 -1.05
C GLY A 273 -20.28 23.63 -1.40
N THR A 274 -19.52 22.70 -0.83
CA THR A 274 -18.04 22.72 -0.86
C THR A 274 -17.46 21.44 -1.42
N TYR A 275 -16.43 21.56 -2.27
CA TYR A 275 -15.55 20.48 -2.68
C TYR A 275 -14.17 20.67 -2.04
N TYR A 276 -13.60 19.59 -1.50
CA TYR A 276 -12.30 19.57 -0.81
C TYR A 276 -11.33 18.73 -1.62
N MET A 277 -10.14 19.28 -1.89
CA MET A 277 -9.10 18.64 -2.70
C MET A 277 -7.73 18.84 -2.05
N ALA A 278 -6.92 17.79 -2.05
CA ALA A 278 -5.56 17.83 -1.54
C ALA A 278 -4.57 17.86 -2.70
N PHE A 279 -3.54 18.69 -2.58
CA PHE A 279 -2.46 18.83 -3.56
C PHE A 279 -1.17 18.30 -2.96
N GLY A 280 -0.41 17.59 -3.78
CA GLY A 280 0.84 16.97 -3.36
C GLY A 280 2.03 17.90 -3.40
N ASN A 281 3.20 17.29 -3.46
CA ASN A 281 4.47 17.94 -3.25
C ASN A 281 4.93 18.74 -4.48
N PRO A 282 5.93 19.61 -4.31
CA PRO A 282 6.74 20.09 -5.43
C PRO A 282 7.56 18.93 -6.00
N ARG A 283 7.43 18.63 -7.30
CA ARG A 283 8.12 17.51 -7.98
C ARG A 283 9.30 17.92 -8.85
N SER A 284 9.34 19.19 -9.21
CA SER A 284 10.21 19.74 -10.25
C SER A 284 10.77 21.10 -9.80
N CYS A 285 11.33 21.90 -10.71
CA CYS A 285 12.27 22.97 -10.37
C CYS A 285 13.47 22.43 -9.58
N ARG A 286 14.21 21.52 -10.25
CA ARG A 286 15.20 20.53 -9.77
C ARG A 286 14.58 19.17 -9.52
N THR A 287 14.15 18.88 -8.28
CA THR A 287 13.58 17.60 -7.86
C THR A 287 12.69 17.81 -6.64
N SER A 288 11.97 16.79 -6.18
CA SER A 288 11.29 16.83 -4.88
C SER A 288 12.25 16.92 -3.69
N GLN A 289 13.58 16.81 -3.90
CA GLN A 289 14.61 16.72 -2.86
C GLN A 289 15.57 17.90 -2.86
N ASP A 290 15.44 18.79 -3.84
CA ASP A 290 16.21 20.02 -3.99
C ASP A 290 15.24 21.21 -4.10
N GLY A 291 15.13 21.95 -3.00
CA GLY A 291 14.32 23.16 -2.87
C GLY A 291 15.04 24.46 -3.24
N SER A 292 16.33 24.39 -3.61
CA SER A 292 17.21 25.56 -3.74
C SER A 292 16.72 26.62 -4.73
N GLN A 293 15.94 26.22 -5.73
CA GLN A 293 15.42 27.09 -6.78
C GLN A 293 13.98 27.60 -6.52
N ARG A 294 13.33 27.18 -5.44
CA ARG A 294 11.93 27.52 -5.14
C ARG A 294 11.75 28.01 -3.70
N PRO A 295 12.47 29.07 -3.27
CA PRO A 295 12.36 29.56 -1.89
C PRO A 295 10.94 30.02 -1.57
N GLY A 296 10.52 29.83 -0.31
CA GLY A 296 9.17 30.14 0.17
C GLY A 296 8.29 28.91 0.34
N ASP A 297 7.04 29.13 0.78
CA ASP A 297 6.13 28.07 1.21
C ASP A 297 5.65 27.15 0.07
N ASN A 298 5.73 27.59 -1.19
CA ASN A 298 5.33 26.83 -2.38
C ASN A 298 3.82 26.47 -2.44
N LEU A 299 2.93 27.41 -2.10
CA LEU A 299 1.48 27.19 -2.13
C LEU A 299 0.94 26.98 -3.56
N PHE A 300 0.13 25.96 -3.85
CA PHE A 300 -0.59 25.09 -2.93
C PHE A 300 -0.01 23.67 -2.85
N SER A 301 1.32 23.49 -2.81
CA SER A 301 1.87 22.18 -2.49
C SER A 301 1.52 21.75 -1.06
N ASP A 302 1.34 20.46 -0.84
CA ASP A 302 1.09 19.84 0.48
C ASP A 302 -0.05 20.54 1.25
N THR A 303 -1.08 20.90 0.48
CA THR A 303 -2.16 21.77 0.90
C THR A 303 -3.50 21.14 0.58
N ILE A 304 -4.41 21.20 1.54
CA ILE A 304 -5.83 21.00 1.28
C ILE A 304 -6.51 22.33 0.96
N VAL A 305 -7.27 22.35 -0.13
CA VAL A 305 -8.01 23.50 -0.62
C VAL A 305 -9.51 23.19 -0.64
N ALA A 306 -10.31 24.12 -0.15
CA ALA A 306 -11.76 24.10 -0.26
C ALA A 306 -12.24 25.10 -1.31
N VAL A 307 -13.11 24.65 -2.21
CA VAL A 307 -13.75 25.47 -3.24
C VAL A 307 -15.27 25.30 -3.22
N ASP A 308 -15.98 26.26 -3.80
CA ASP A 308 -17.38 26.09 -4.14
C ASP A 308 -17.56 24.95 -5.14
N LEU A 309 -18.47 24.01 -4.84
CA LEU A 309 -18.61 22.77 -5.61
C LEU A 309 -19.06 23.00 -7.06
N LYS A 310 -19.83 24.07 -7.32
CA LYS A 310 -20.45 24.35 -8.63
C LYS A 310 -19.57 25.24 -9.49
N THR A 311 -18.85 26.17 -8.87
CA THR A 311 -18.11 27.23 -9.56
C THR A 311 -16.60 27.12 -9.47
N GLY A 312 -16.06 26.27 -8.58
CA GLY A 312 -14.61 26.18 -8.35
C GLY A 312 -14.02 27.38 -7.61
N ARG A 313 -14.85 28.33 -7.14
CA ARG A 313 -14.37 29.52 -6.44
C ARG A 313 -13.74 29.14 -5.09
N TYR A 314 -12.51 29.60 -4.88
CA TYR A 314 -11.78 29.44 -3.63
C TYR A 314 -12.56 29.86 -2.38
N LYS A 315 -12.46 29.06 -1.30
CA LYS A 315 -13.02 29.35 0.02
C LYS A 315 -11.94 29.45 1.10
N TRP A 316 -11.09 28.44 1.24
CA TRP A 316 -9.99 28.42 2.21
C TRP A 316 -8.95 27.36 1.83
N HIS A 317 -7.76 27.42 2.44
CA HIS A 317 -6.77 26.34 2.37
C HIS A 317 -6.07 26.12 3.72
N TYR A 318 -5.41 24.96 3.87
CA TYR A 318 -4.50 24.67 4.97
C TYR A 318 -3.30 23.88 4.44
N GLN A 319 -2.10 24.46 4.58
CA GLN A 319 -0.86 23.82 4.18
C GLN A 319 -0.27 23.02 5.36
N SER A 320 -0.03 21.74 5.13
CA SER A 320 0.51 20.81 6.14
C SER A 320 2.03 20.71 6.13
N ILE A 321 2.67 21.02 5.01
CA ILE A 321 4.14 21.03 4.88
C ILE A 321 4.53 22.26 4.09
N ARG A 322 5.37 23.10 4.67
CA ARG A 322 5.90 24.31 4.02
C ARG A 322 7.20 23.95 3.32
N HIS A 323 7.37 24.33 2.06
CA HIS A 323 8.62 24.07 1.33
C HIS A 323 9.05 22.58 1.40
N ASP A 324 8.19 21.67 0.94
CA ASP A 324 8.51 20.24 0.97
C ASP A 324 9.76 19.93 0.13
N ILE A 325 10.75 19.27 0.72
CA ILE A 325 11.97 18.76 0.08
C ILE A 325 12.14 17.26 0.29
N TRP A 326 11.10 16.56 0.73
CA TRP A 326 11.16 15.16 1.11
C TRP A 326 10.27 14.27 0.25
N ASP A 327 9.38 14.86 -0.56
CA ASP A 327 8.28 14.17 -1.24
C ASP A 327 7.26 13.61 -0.22
N MET A 328 6.95 14.42 0.78
CA MET A 328 6.15 14.08 1.96
C MET A 328 4.68 14.46 1.83
N ASP A 329 4.17 14.45 0.62
CA ASP A 329 2.87 15.00 0.37
C ASP A 329 1.75 14.37 1.17
N ASN A 330 0.97 15.24 1.81
CA ASN A 330 -0.27 14.88 2.48
C ASN A 330 -1.41 15.00 1.47
N VAL A 331 -1.74 13.89 0.80
CA VAL A 331 -2.74 13.85 -0.28
C VAL A 331 -3.85 12.82 -0.08
N HIS A 332 -3.95 12.17 1.08
CA HIS A 332 -5.08 11.25 1.30
C HIS A 332 -6.41 11.94 0.99
N PRO A 333 -7.37 11.20 0.40
CA PRO A 333 -8.71 11.71 0.22
C PRO A 333 -9.27 12.23 1.55
N PRO A 334 -9.64 13.52 1.64
CA PRO A 334 -10.07 14.09 2.89
C PRO A 334 -11.33 13.40 3.38
N THR A 335 -11.33 13.00 4.65
CA THR A 335 -12.47 12.32 5.27
C THR A 335 -13.29 13.31 6.09
N LEU A 336 -14.57 13.46 5.79
CA LEU A 336 -15.48 14.39 6.46
C LEU A 336 -16.21 13.71 7.61
N ALA A 337 -16.35 14.39 8.74
CA ALA A 337 -17.16 13.90 9.85
C ALA A 337 -17.84 15.03 10.63
N ASP A 338 -18.98 14.72 11.24
CA ASP A 338 -19.60 15.58 12.25
C ASP A 338 -19.32 14.92 13.60
N ILE A 339 -18.48 15.54 14.44
CA ILE A 339 -18.00 14.97 15.70
C ILE A 339 -18.23 15.94 16.86
N THR A 340 -18.06 15.47 18.09
CA THR A 340 -18.05 16.33 19.27
C THR A 340 -16.62 16.53 19.74
N VAL A 341 -16.15 17.78 19.83
CA VAL A 341 -14.83 18.14 20.37
C VAL A 341 -15.04 19.07 21.56
N GLY A 342 -14.53 18.69 22.73
CA GLY A 342 -14.69 19.48 23.96
C GLY A 342 -16.16 19.77 24.30
N GLY A 343 -17.06 18.82 24.06
CA GLY A 343 -18.51 18.96 24.30
C GLY A 343 -19.26 19.79 23.26
N ARG A 344 -18.60 20.27 22.19
CA ARG A 344 -19.24 21.06 21.12
C ARG A 344 -19.30 20.28 19.81
N PRO A 345 -20.43 20.28 19.09
CA PRO A 345 -20.51 19.70 17.76
C PRO A 345 -19.63 20.49 16.79
N ARG A 346 -18.83 19.78 15.98
CA ARG A 346 -17.92 20.34 14.99
C ARG A 346 -18.06 19.59 13.67
N LYS A 347 -18.04 20.36 12.58
CA LYS A 347 -17.96 19.86 11.22
C LYS A 347 -16.49 19.77 10.85
N VAL A 348 -15.91 18.58 10.88
CA VAL A 348 -14.48 18.38 10.67
C VAL A 348 -14.17 17.74 9.32
N LEU A 349 -12.93 17.91 8.90
CA LEU A 349 -12.24 17.03 7.97
C LEU A 349 -10.94 16.49 8.60
N PHE A 350 -10.56 15.27 8.24
CA PHE A 350 -9.25 14.68 8.52
C PHE A 350 -8.37 14.83 7.28
N TYR A 351 -7.14 15.28 7.48
CA TYR A 351 -6.18 15.61 6.43
C TYR A 351 -4.76 15.19 6.84
N GLY A 352 -4.08 14.39 6.03
CA GLY A 352 -2.76 13.82 6.32
C GLY A 352 -2.41 12.74 5.30
N SER A 353 -1.18 12.22 5.30
CA SER A 353 -0.74 11.08 4.45
C SER A 353 0.69 10.66 4.84
N LYS A 354 1.67 10.79 3.94
CA LYS A 354 3.03 10.25 4.03
C LYS A 354 3.78 10.62 5.30
N SER A 355 3.56 11.84 5.82
CA SER A 355 4.18 12.31 7.06
C SER A 355 3.79 11.50 8.31
N GLY A 356 2.68 10.76 8.28
CA GLY A 356 2.09 10.16 9.49
C GLY A 356 1.46 11.18 10.44
N HIS A 357 1.38 12.45 10.04
CA HIS A 357 0.59 13.48 10.72
C HIS A 357 -0.84 13.48 10.20
N GLN A 358 -1.79 13.68 11.10
CA GLN A 358 -3.19 13.91 10.78
C GLN A 358 -3.67 15.20 11.41
N PHE A 359 -4.16 16.10 10.58
CA PHE A 359 -4.71 17.40 10.93
C PHE A 359 -6.24 17.30 10.94
N VAL A 360 -6.84 17.65 12.08
CA VAL A 360 -8.30 17.72 12.21
C VAL A 360 -8.71 19.18 12.08
N LEU A 361 -9.35 19.53 10.97
CA LEU A 361 -9.68 20.90 10.60
C LEU A 361 -11.19 21.12 10.61
N ASP A 362 -11.63 22.32 10.96
CA ASP A 362 -13.03 22.72 10.79
C ASP A 362 -13.30 22.93 9.30
N ARG A 363 -14.11 22.06 8.70
CA ARG A 363 -14.27 22.05 7.23
C ARG A 363 -15.02 23.26 6.68
N THR A 364 -15.56 24.12 7.55
CA THR A 364 -16.21 25.36 7.14
C THR A 364 -15.21 26.48 6.88
N ASN A 365 -14.02 26.45 7.51
CA ASN A 365 -13.07 27.56 7.50
C ASN A 365 -11.58 27.18 7.52
N GLY A 366 -11.23 25.89 7.54
CA GLY A 366 -9.87 25.38 7.45
C GLY A 366 -9.05 25.48 8.74
N ARG A 367 -9.61 26.00 9.85
CA ARG A 367 -8.87 26.16 11.10
C ARG A 367 -8.74 24.83 11.84
N PRO A 368 -7.57 24.49 12.41
CA PRO A 368 -7.43 23.32 13.27
C PRO A 368 -8.43 23.32 14.43
N VAL A 369 -9.08 22.19 14.68
CA VAL A 369 -9.94 21.99 15.86
C VAL A 369 -9.20 21.34 17.01
N LEU A 370 -8.11 20.64 16.70
CA LEU A 370 -7.15 20.12 17.67
C LEU A 370 -5.87 20.96 17.64
N PRO A 371 -5.08 21.00 18.74
CA PRO A 371 -3.87 21.81 18.79
C PRO A 371 -2.84 21.39 17.73
N VAL A 372 -2.31 22.40 17.03
CA VAL A 372 -1.18 22.29 16.11
C VAL A 372 -0.11 23.29 16.57
N ALA A 373 1.13 22.84 16.67
CA ALA A 373 2.26 23.68 17.06
C ALA A 373 3.20 23.89 15.88
N ASP A 374 3.54 25.15 15.59
CA ASP A 374 4.64 25.47 14.69
C ASP A 374 5.97 25.20 15.41
N ARG A 375 6.68 24.17 14.97
CA ARG A 375 7.97 23.76 15.57
C ARG A 375 9.12 24.31 14.73
N PRO A 376 10.21 24.81 15.36
CA PRO A 376 11.38 25.24 14.63
C PRO A 376 12.11 24.04 14.01
N MET A 377 12.58 24.19 12.77
CA MET A 377 13.29 23.14 12.04
C MET A 377 14.79 23.44 11.95
N ILE A 378 15.61 22.40 11.78
CA ILE A 378 17.00 22.58 11.32
C ILE A 378 16.94 23.24 9.94
N GLN A 379 17.77 24.27 9.74
CA GLN A 379 17.87 24.98 8.47
C GLN A 379 19.13 24.54 7.74
N ASP A 380 19.02 24.33 6.43
CA ASP A 380 20.15 24.21 5.52
C ASP A 380 20.10 25.39 4.54
N SER A 381 21.12 26.25 4.57
CA SER A 381 21.17 27.46 3.76
C SER A 381 21.19 27.20 2.25
N ARG A 382 21.46 25.95 1.84
CA ARG A 382 21.42 25.53 0.43
C ARG A 382 20.01 25.15 -0.02
N GLN A 383 19.18 24.63 0.87
CA GLN A 383 17.81 24.20 0.56
C GLN A 383 16.81 25.35 0.52
N ASN A 384 17.03 26.42 1.30
CA ASN A 384 16.02 27.45 1.58
C ASN A 384 14.75 26.88 2.25
N ASN A 385 14.91 25.82 3.05
CA ASN A 385 13.79 25.15 3.71
C ASN A 385 13.11 26.03 4.75
N ALA A 386 11.82 25.77 5.01
CA ALA A 386 11.04 26.58 5.95
C ALA A 386 11.60 26.51 7.38
N ALA A 387 11.63 27.66 8.06
CA ALA A 387 12.13 27.78 9.44
C ALA A 387 11.26 27.05 10.48
N THR A 388 9.99 26.81 10.16
CA THR A 388 9.05 26.09 11.01
C THR A 388 8.12 25.21 10.20
N GLN A 389 7.65 24.13 10.80
CA GLN A 389 6.62 23.26 10.24
C GLN A 389 5.47 23.08 11.23
N PRO A 390 4.22 22.93 10.76
CA PRO A 390 3.09 22.66 11.62
C PRO A 390 3.08 21.18 12.06
N PHE A 391 2.99 20.93 13.36
CA PHE A 391 2.90 19.58 13.92
C PHE A 391 1.59 19.41 14.70
N PRO A 392 0.76 18.40 14.39
CA PRO A 392 -0.34 18.06 15.28
C PRO A 392 0.20 17.66 16.65
N ALA A 393 -0.48 18.07 17.72
CA ALA A 393 -0.03 17.78 19.09
C ALA A 393 0.01 16.27 19.40
N LYS A 394 -0.74 15.45 18.66
CA LYS A 394 -0.75 13.99 18.78
C LYS A 394 -0.07 13.36 17.57
N ARG A 395 0.81 12.41 17.84
CA ARG A 395 1.61 11.71 16.82
C ARG A 395 1.01 10.33 16.56
N LEU A 396 0.70 10.03 15.29
CA LEU A 396 0.21 8.70 14.93
C LEU A 396 1.35 7.70 14.80
N LEU A 397 2.52 8.14 14.36
CA LEU A 397 3.71 7.32 14.13
C LEU A 397 4.98 7.98 14.73
N PRO A 398 6.08 7.24 14.88
CA PRO A 398 7.38 7.81 15.23
C PRO A 398 7.83 8.89 14.23
N GLU A 399 8.41 9.95 14.76
CA GLU A 399 8.94 11.08 13.99
C GLU A 399 10.47 11.03 13.85
N CYS A 400 11.15 10.02 14.39
CA CYS A 400 12.59 9.85 14.25
C CYS A 400 12.93 8.37 14.19
N VAL A 401 14.03 8.03 13.50
CA VAL A 401 14.51 6.65 13.42
C VAL A 401 14.95 6.14 14.79
N VAL A 402 14.88 4.82 14.98
CA VAL A 402 15.26 4.16 16.22
C VAL A 402 16.69 3.61 16.09
N TRP A 403 17.60 4.10 16.91
CA TRP A 403 18.98 3.60 16.98
C TRP A 403 19.03 2.36 17.89
N GLN A 404 18.61 1.21 17.34
CA GLN A 404 18.62 -0.07 18.04
C GLN A 404 19.98 -0.77 17.91
N LYS A 405 20.46 -1.35 19.02
CA LYS A 405 21.65 -2.21 19.04
C LYS A 405 21.57 -3.31 17.97
N LEU A 406 22.67 -3.55 17.26
CA LEU A 406 22.80 -4.65 16.30
C LEU A 406 22.99 -5.96 17.08
N ASP A 407 22.05 -6.91 16.92
CA ASP A 407 22.06 -8.19 17.63
C ASP A 407 21.30 -9.24 16.80
N PRO A 408 21.86 -10.44 16.55
CA PRO A 408 21.17 -11.48 15.78
C PRO A 408 19.86 -11.95 16.42
N ARG A 409 19.67 -11.75 17.74
CA ARG A 409 18.47 -12.15 18.47
C ARG A 409 17.30 -11.19 18.28
N THR A 410 17.56 -9.99 17.75
CA THR A 410 16.53 -8.96 17.61
C THR A 410 16.03 -8.81 16.19
N VAL A 411 16.64 -9.43 15.18
CA VAL A 411 16.21 -9.35 13.77
C VAL A 411 14.76 -9.85 13.60
N PRO A 412 13.86 -9.10 12.94
CA PRO A 412 14.10 -7.91 12.11
C PRO A 412 14.39 -6.61 12.88
N GLY A 413 14.02 -6.54 14.15
CA GLY A 413 14.25 -5.41 15.04
C GLY A 413 13.00 -4.55 15.22
N ASP A 414 13.20 -3.37 15.77
CA ASP A 414 12.19 -2.31 15.73
C ASP A 414 11.87 -1.97 14.26
N PRO A 415 10.60 -1.86 13.85
CA PRO A 415 10.24 -1.54 12.47
C PRO A 415 10.83 -0.20 11.97
N TRP A 416 11.05 0.77 12.86
CA TRP A 416 11.61 2.09 12.56
C TRP A 416 13.12 2.17 12.81
N ARG A 417 13.78 1.02 12.99
CA ARG A 417 15.22 0.92 13.22
C ARG A 417 16.02 1.56 12.09
N ALA A 418 17.04 2.33 12.44
CA ALA A 418 18.00 2.88 11.49
C ALA A 418 18.97 1.82 10.95
N VAL A 419 19.47 2.05 9.74
CA VAL A 419 20.62 1.31 9.20
C VAL A 419 21.92 2.00 9.64
N PRO A 420 22.90 1.27 10.21
CA PRO A 420 24.25 1.75 10.46
C PRO A 420 24.86 2.58 9.33
N ASN A 421 25.78 3.45 9.72
CA ASN A 421 26.49 4.42 8.90
C ASN A 421 25.61 5.50 8.29
N TYR A 422 24.28 5.44 8.40
CA TYR A 422 23.44 6.61 8.12
C TYR A 422 23.52 7.63 9.26
N ASN A 423 23.36 8.91 8.91
CA ASN A 423 23.30 10.05 9.84
C ASN A 423 24.52 10.15 10.78
N GLY A 424 25.64 9.51 10.43
CA GLY A 424 26.89 9.52 11.19
C GLY A 424 26.99 8.51 12.33
N TYR A 425 26.06 7.55 12.45
CA TYR A 425 26.11 6.54 13.51
C TYR A 425 26.86 5.27 13.06
N GLN A 426 27.83 4.80 13.84
CA GLN A 426 28.60 3.58 13.59
C GLN A 426 28.47 2.60 14.79
N PRO A 427 28.58 1.29 14.57
CA PRO A 427 28.56 0.33 15.67
C PRO A 427 29.91 0.27 16.39
N ASP A 428 29.87 0.28 17.73
CA ASP A 428 31.01 -0.07 18.58
C ASP A 428 31.28 -1.58 18.61
N ALA A 429 32.28 -2.01 19.38
CA ALA A 429 32.68 -3.43 19.49
C ALA A 429 31.56 -4.32 20.05
N GLU A 430 30.66 -3.73 20.84
CA GLU A 430 29.50 -4.40 21.42
C GLU A 430 28.25 -4.33 20.53
N GLY A 431 28.32 -3.66 19.38
CA GLY A 431 27.21 -3.48 18.42
C GLY A 431 26.24 -2.34 18.76
N ASN A 432 26.56 -1.47 19.71
CA ASN A 432 25.77 -0.26 20.00
C ASN A 432 26.05 0.80 18.94
N LEU A 433 25.01 1.51 18.49
CA LEU A 433 25.16 2.59 17.51
C LEU A 433 25.49 3.90 18.21
N VAL A 434 26.70 4.39 17.95
CA VAL A 434 27.26 5.63 18.52
C VAL A 434 27.52 6.64 17.41
N PHE A 435 27.28 7.92 17.69
CA PHE A 435 27.56 8.98 16.73
C PHE A 435 29.07 9.19 16.59
N ASP A 436 29.56 9.20 15.36
CA ASP A 436 30.95 9.53 15.01
C ASP A 436 31.05 11.02 14.62
N PRO A 437 31.73 11.86 15.41
CA PRO A 437 31.87 13.30 15.13
C PRO A 437 32.70 13.61 13.87
N ASP A 438 33.47 12.65 13.36
CA ASP A 438 34.21 12.78 12.11
C ASP A 438 33.50 12.10 10.93
N SER A 439 32.24 11.71 11.11
CA SER A 439 31.41 11.17 10.04
C SER A 439 31.18 12.19 8.92
N TYR A 440 30.75 11.69 7.76
CA TYR A 440 30.49 12.51 6.57
C TYR A 440 29.50 13.66 6.83
N VAL A 441 28.61 13.55 7.83
CA VAL A 441 27.66 14.60 8.23
C VAL A 441 28.36 15.95 8.54
N LYS A 442 29.62 15.90 9.01
CA LYS A 442 30.45 17.09 9.28
C LYS A 442 30.64 17.99 8.06
N ALA A 443 30.63 17.43 6.84
CA ALA A 443 30.78 18.20 5.61
C ALA A 443 29.64 19.21 5.39
N ASP A 444 28.46 18.95 5.97
CA ASP A 444 27.31 19.84 5.88
C ASP A 444 27.26 20.89 7.01
N ALA A 445 28.08 20.75 8.06
CA ALA A 445 28.05 21.63 9.23
C ALA A 445 28.11 23.14 8.92
N PRO A 446 28.89 23.63 7.92
CA PRO A 446 28.92 25.06 7.57
C PRO A 446 27.59 25.63 7.05
N PHE A 447 26.67 24.77 6.61
CA PHE A 447 25.38 25.17 6.03
C PHE A 447 24.21 25.01 7.00
N LEU A 448 24.42 24.28 8.11
CA LEU A 448 23.35 23.93 9.03
C LEU A 448 23.23 24.94 10.18
N THR A 449 21.99 25.33 10.47
CA THR A 449 21.64 26.07 11.69
C THR A 449 20.65 25.25 12.50
N TYR A 450 20.99 24.97 13.76
CA TYR A 450 20.17 24.21 14.69
C TYR A 450 19.34 25.14 15.58
N PRO A 451 18.03 24.89 15.75
CA PRO A 451 17.21 25.65 16.69
C PRO A 451 17.71 25.52 18.14
N ALA A 452 17.39 26.50 18.98
CA ALA A 452 17.70 26.43 20.40
C ALA A 452 17.08 25.17 21.04
N GLY A 453 17.87 24.42 21.82
CA GLY A 453 17.44 23.20 22.49
C GLY A 453 17.44 21.94 21.61
N TYR A 454 17.77 22.05 20.32
CA TYR A 454 18.05 20.88 19.49
C TYR A 454 19.40 20.27 19.89
N PRO A 455 19.60 18.96 19.66
CA PRO A 455 20.90 18.32 19.83
C PRO A 455 21.92 19.12 19.03
N ALA A 456 22.98 19.56 19.70
CA ALA A 456 24.09 20.18 18.99
C ALA A 456 24.65 19.16 17.99
N ASP A 457 25.22 19.64 16.89
CA ASP A 457 26.16 18.95 16.00
C ASP A 457 25.72 17.76 15.12
N HIS A 458 24.48 17.23 15.20
CA HIS A 458 24.04 16.17 14.25
C HIS A 458 22.53 16.11 13.95
N ARG A 459 22.19 15.53 12.77
CA ARG A 459 20.81 15.19 12.38
C ARG A 459 20.44 13.82 12.94
N ARG A 460 19.29 13.72 13.63
CA ARG A 460 18.86 12.46 14.27
C ARG A 460 18.08 11.55 13.32
N GLY A 461 17.78 12.00 12.11
CA GLY A 461 16.90 11.29 11.19
C GLY A 461 15.45 11.46 11.56
N CYS A 462 15.11 12.66 12.02
CA CYS A 462 13.74 13.03 12.33
C CYS A 462 13.01 13.50 11.07
N LEU A 463 11.68 13.38 11.08
CA LEU A 463 10.79 13.93 10.08
C LEU A 463 11.11 15.42 9.88
N TYR A 464 11.33 15.80 8.63
CA TYR A 464 11.73 17.13 8.18
C TYR A 464 13.16 17.58 8.54
N ASP A 465 14.06 16.67 8.95
CA ASP A 465 15.49 16.98 8.94
C ASP A 465 15.92 17.29 7.49
N PRO A 466 16.63 18.41 7.22
CA PRO A 466 17.05 18.75 5.87
C PRO A 466 18.18 17.84 5.37
N GLN A 467 18.34 17.78 4.06
CA GLN A 467 19.38 17.02 3.37
C GLN A 467 20.07 17.87 2.30
N TRP A 468 21.25 17.44 1.86
CA TRP A 468 21.90 18.01 0.68
C TRP A 468 22.65 16.91 -0.09
N ASP A 469 23.98 16.93 -0.18
CA ASP A 469 24.74 15.93 -0.96
C ASP A 469 24.80 14.56 -0.27
N LEU A 470 24.75 14.55 1.05
CA LEU A 470 24.91 13.35 1.86
C LEU A 470 23.55 12.79 2.27
N PRO A 471 23.38 11.46 2.18
CA PRO A 471 22.12 10.81 2.49
C PRO A 471 21.77 10.88 3.98
N ILE A 472 20.58 11.40 4.26
CA ILE A 472 19.95 11.39 5.58
C ILE A 472 18.79 10.40 5.59
N LEU A 473 18.90 9.39 6.43
CA LEU A 473 17.82 8.44 6.70
C LEU A 473 16.82 9.08 7.67
N SER A 474 15.55 9.13 7.30
CA SER A 474 14.49 9.66 8.15
C SER A 474 13.28 8.73 8.23
N THR A 475 12.49 8.92 9.29
CA THR A 475 11.17 8.33 9.42
C THR A 475 10.25 9.30 10.19
N THR A 476 8.95 9.34 9.97
CA THR A 476 8.22 8.64 8.90
C THR A 476 8.74 9.10 7.52
N SER A 477 8.78 8.19 6.54
CA SER A 477 9.33 8.45 5.19
C SER A 477 8.19 8.67 4.17
N PRO A 478 8.45 9.08 2.91
CA PRO A 478 7.41 9.19 1.88
C PRO A 478 6.67 7.89 1.58
N ASN A 479 7.30 6.75 1.89
CA ASN A 479 6.73 5.41 1.72
C ASN A 479 6.32 4.80 3.09
N GLY A 480 6.38 5.61 4.14
CA GLY A 480 5.84 5.32 5.47
C GLY A 480 4.61 6.18 5.72
N GLY A 481 3.94 6.00 6.87
CA GLY A 481 2.64 6.65 7.03
C GLY A 481 1.65 6.05 6.07
N GLY A 482 0.68 6.81 5.57
CA GLY A 482 -0.25 6.36 4.54
C GLY A 482 0.07 7.10 3.25
N ASP A 483 0.17 6.40 2.13
CA ASP A 483 0.52 7.01 0.83
C ASP A 483 -0.75 7.32 0.04
N TRP A 484 -1.48 6.31 -0.41
CA TRP A 484 -2.77 6.51 -1.12
C TRP A 484 -3.90 5.59 -0.68
N SER A 485 -3.75 4.89 0.43
CA SER A 485 -4.87 4.20 1.05
C SER A 485 -5.93 5.20 1.52
N ASN A 486 -7.21 4.90 1.29
CA ASN A 486 -8.30 5.65 1.93
C ASN A 486 -8.27 5.41 3.45
N ASP A 487 -8.78 6.37 4.21
CA ASP A 487 -9.13 6.17 5.62
C ASP A 487 -10.57 5.66 5.76
N SER A 488 -10.95 5.27 6.98
CA SER A 488 -12.35 5.05 7.35
C SER A 488 -12.66 5.76 8.66
N TYR A 489 -13.86 6.32 8.77
CA TYR A 489 -14.38 6.92 10.01
C TYR A 489 -15.65 6.21 10.46
N SER A 490 -15.65 5.69 11.68
CA SER A 490 -16.83 5.03 12.26
C SER A 490 -17.57 5.95 13.24
N HIS A 491 -18.85 6.15 12.97
CA HIS A 491 -19.77 6.89 13.84
C HIS A 491 -20.01 6.16 15.18
N SER A 492 -19.89 4.83 15.20
CA SER A 492 -20.13 4.00 16.39
C SER A 492 -18.97 4.04 17.39
N THR A 493 -17.74 4.11 16.88
CA THR A 493 -16.54 4.11 17.72
C THR A 493 -15.95 5.50 17.91
N ASN A 494 -16.37 6.48 17.10
CA ASN A 494 -15.74 7.79 16.96
C ASN A 494 -14.23 7.70 16.67
N MET A 495 -13.82 6.68 15.93
CA MET A 495 -12.43 6.47 15.54
C MET A 495 -12.25 6.62 14.04
N VAL A 496 -11.05 7.10 13.67
CA VAL A 496 -10.53 7.05 12.31
C VAL A 496 -9.51 5.92 12.23
N TYR A 497 -9.60 5.12 11.17
CA TYR A 497 -8.77 3.95 10.92
C TYR A 497 -7.79 4.30 9.81
N TYR A 498 -6.51 4.26 10.15
CA TYR A 498 -5.41 4.79 9.34
C TYR A 498 -4.43 3.66 8.99
N PRO A 499 -4.41 3.22 7.72
CA PRO A 499 -3.41 2.29 7.21
C PRO A 499 -2.03 2.94 7.20
N TYR A 500 -1.00 2.19 7.57
CA TYR A 500 0.37 2.70 7.55
C TYR A 500 1.42 1.70 7.04
N GLY A 501 2.48 2.26 6.47
CA GLY A 501 3.72 1.61 6.10
C GLY A 501 4.85 2.02 7.06
N VAL A 502 5.87 1.17 7.12
CA VAL A 502 7.11 1.44 7.85
C VAL A 502 8.28 1.10 6.96
N ASN A 503 9.04 2.14 6.62
CA ASN A 503 10.21 2.07 5.78
C ASN A 503 11.03 3.36 5.94
N PRO A 504 12.06 3.40 6.78
CA PRO A 504 13.02 4.52 6.78
C PRO A 504 13.65 4.72 5.39
N ALA A 505 13.61 5.94 4.88
CA ALA A 505 14.15 6.29 3.57
C ALA A 505 15.23 7.36 3.68
N ALA A 506 16.26 7.24 2.84
CA ALA A 506 17.36 8.16 2.74
C ALA A 506 17.07 9.25 1.71
N HIS A 507 17.39 10.50 2.05
CA HIS A 507 17.20 11.66 1.20
C HIS A 507 18.52 12.40 0.98
N TRP A 508 18.74 12.85 -0.25
CA TRP A 508 19.82 13.76 -0.66
C TRP A 508 19.39 14.43 -1.98
N ASN A 509 20.10 15.46 -2.44
CA ASN A 509 19.71 16.30 -3.60
C ASN A 509 19.59 15.52 -4.92
N GLY A 510 20.37 14.45 -5.09
CA GLY A 510 20.33 13.54 -6.23
C GLY A 510 19.51 12.28 -6.00
N ALA A 511 18.73 12.19 -4.92
CA ALA A 511 17.84 11.06 -4.68
C ALA A 511 16.70 11.03 -5.68
N ALA A 512 16.14 9.84 -5.91
CA ALA A 512 14.88 9.72 -6.64
C ALA A 512 13.72 10.32 -5.83
N THR A 513 12.63 10.62 -6.52
CA THR A 513 11.32 10.92 -5.92
C THR A 513 10.91 9.79 -4.95
N ASN A 514 10.28 10.12 -3.82
CA ASN A 514 10.05 9.30 -2.62
C ASN A 514 11.30 8.99 -1.77
N GLY A 515 12.43 9.65 -2.05
CA GLY A 515 13.72 9.31 -1.43
C GLY A 515 14.13 7.88 -1.79
N GLN A 516 14.97 7.29 -0.95
CA GLN A 516 15.48 5.95 -1.21
C GLN A 516 15.49 5.10 0.05
N ARG A 517 14.62 4.08 0.10
CA ARG A 517 14.69 3.02 1.11
C ARG A 517 16.12 2.49 1.23
N ALA A 518 16.70 2.45 2.43
CA ALA A 518 18.05 1.91 2.60
C ALA A 518 18.11 0.44 2.12
N ILE A 519 19.22 0.02 1.50
CA ILE A 519 19.40 -1.38 1.06
C ILE A 519 19.33 -2.29 2.30
N GLY A 520 18.73 -3.47 2.17
CA GLY A 520 18.50 -4.41 3.27
C GLY A 520 17.40 -4.02 4.26
N GLN A 521 16.91 -2.77 4.23
CA GLN A 521 15.84 -2.30 5.11
C GLN A 521 14.52 -3.01 4.80
N TYR A 522 13.76 -3.31 5.86
CA TYR A 522 12.43 -3.90 5.78
C TYR A 522 11.38 -2.86 5.36
N GLN A 523 10.42 -3.29 4.54
CA GLN A 523 9.14 -2.62 4.31
C GLN A 523 8.04 -3.46 4.92
N THR A 524 7.42 -2.91 5.95
CA THR A 524 6.33 -3.53 6.70
C THR A 524 5.27 -2.48 6.98
N GLY A 525 4.29 -2.78 7.84
CA GLY A 525 3.20 -1.85 8.09
C GLY A 525 2.07 -2.47 8.90
N GLY A 526 0.95 -1.80 8.91
CA GLY A 526 -0.23 -2.22 9.63
C GLY A 526 -1.34 -1.20 9.58
N ILE A 527 -2.21 -1.26 10.57
CA ILE A 527 -3.32 -0.32 10.71
C ILE A 527 -3.39 0.17 12.15
N LEU A 528 -3.77 1.42 12.34
CA LEU A 528 -4.04 2.00 13.65
C LEU A 528 -5.42 2.64 13.68
N ALA A 529 -5.95 2.82 14.89
CA ALA A 529 -7.12 3.65 15.10
C ALA A 529 -6.80 4.77 16.09
N TYR A 530 -7.27 5.98 15.76
CA TYR A 530 -7.19 7.13 16.66
C TYR A 530 -8.56 7.74 16.88
N ASP A 531 -8.75 8.35 18.05
CA ASP A 531 -9.99 9.04 18.41
C ASP A 531 -10.11 10.34 17.63
N ALA A 532 -11.22 10.47 16.89
CA ALA A 532 -11.48 11.63 16.04
C ALA A 532 -11.52 12.96 16.82
N SER A 533 -11.88 12.92 18.10
CA SER A 533 -12.09 14.12 18.93
C SER A 533 -10.85 14.54 19.72
N THR A 534 -9.86 13.66 19.87
CA THR A 534 -8.65 13.96 20.66
C THR A 534 -7.35 13.75 19.90
N GLY A 535 -7.36 12.98 18.81
CA GLY A 535 -6.16 12.54 18.08
C GLY A 535 -5.38 11.42 18.78
N ASP A 536 -5.87 10.89 19.90
CA ASP A 536 -5.18 9.84 20.63
C ASP A 536 -5.29 8.50 19.92
N VAL A 537 -4.14 7.87 19.65
CA VAL A 537 -4.08 6.48 19.16
C VAL A 537 -4.63 5.56 20.23
N LYS A 538 -5.69 4.82 19.90
CA LYS A 538 -6.35 3.85 20.80
C LYS A 538 -5.71 2.47 20.70
N TRP A 539 -5.31 2.09 19.49
CA TRP A 539 -4.57 0.85 19.24
C TRP A 539 -3.79 0.96 17.94
N ARG A 540 -2.73 0.13 17.83
CA ARG A 540 -2.00 -0.13 16.59
C ARG A 540 -1.86 -1.64 16.43
N ASN A 541 -2.07 -2.16 15.23
CA ASN A 541 -1.78 -3.54 14.89
C ASN A 541 -0.80 -3.58 13.71
N HIS A 542 0.42 -4.04 13.97
CA HIS A 542 1.44 -4.22 12.95
C HIS A 542 1.23 -5.57 12.25
N LEU A 543 0.71 -5.52 11.03
CA LEU A 543 0.28 -6.70 10.27
C LEU A 543 1.42 -7.36 9.48
N GLY A 544 2.64 -6.80 9.55
CA GLY A 544 3.85 -7.35 8.93
C GLY A 544 4.02 -7.04 7.44
N THR A 545 2.96 -6.58 6.76
CA THR A 545 3.01 -6.04 5.40
C THR A 545 2.68 -4.56 5.41
N ASP A 546 3.18 -3.85 4.41
CA ASP A 546 2.76 -2.49 4.11
C ASP A 546 1.25 -2.41 3.85
N MET A 547 0.64 -1.34 4.37
CA MET A 547 -0.79 -1.02 4.18
C MET A 547 -1.00 0.42 3.65
N ALA A 548 0.07 1.14 3.31
CA ALA A 548 0.03 2.54 2.92
C ALA A 548 -0.34 2.75 1.44
N HIS A 549 -0.17 1.72 0.62
CA HIS A 549 -0.17 1.79 -0.84
C HIS A 549 -1.46 1.20 -1.45
N GLY A 550 -2.62 1.63 -0.95
CA GLY A 550 -3.96 1.37 -1.52
C GLY A 550 -4.90 0.49 -0.68
N GLN A 551 -4.41 -0.10 0.41
CA GLN A 551 -5.15 -1.00 1.30
C GLN A 551 -6.12 -0.25 2.24
N GLY A 552 -7.09 0.47 1.66
CA GLY A 552 -8.08 1.23 2.43
C GLY A 552 -8.98 0.35 3.32
N PRO A 553 -9.33 0.78 4.55
CA PRO A 553 -10.21 0.04 5.45
C PRO A 553 -11.69 0.33 5.18
N LEU A 554 -12.55 -0.63 5.49
CA LEU A 554 -14.01 -0.48 5.55
C LEU A 554 -14.48 -0.73 6.98
N THR A 555 -15.30 0.15 7.53
CA THR A 555 -15.94 -0.08 8.84
C THR A 555 -17.45 -0.23 8.73
N THR A 556 -18.04 -0.99 9.65
CA THR A 556 -19.49 -1.24 9.69
C THR A 556 -20.09 -0.88 11.04
N ALA A 557 -21.42 -0.68 11.09
CA ALA A 557 -22.16 -0.44 12.32
C ALA A 557 -22.11 -1.62 13.32
N SER A 558 -21.67 -2.81 12.89
CA SER A 558 -21.38 -3.95 13.77
C SER A 558 -20.01 -3.88 14.48
N ASP A 559 -19.31 -2.75 14.41
CA ASP A 559 -17.94 -2.56 14.91
C ASP A 559 -16.95 -3.60 14.36
N LEU A 560 -17.11 -3.94 13.08
CA LEU A 560 -16.15 -4.69 12.28
C LEU A 560 -15.37 -3.76 11.37
N LEU A 561 -14.08 -4.07 11.18
CA LEU A 561 -13.14 -3.41 10.30
C LEU A 561 -12.64 -4.44 9.28
N PHE A 562 -12.88 -4.22 7.99
CA PHE A 562 -12.39 -5.07 6.91
C PHE A 562 -11.21 -4.40 6.20
N VAL A 563 -10.15 -5.17 5.95
CA VAL A 563 -8.94 -4.71 5.24
C VAL A 563 -8.37 -5.83 4.38
N GLY A 564 -7.79 -5.49 3.23
CA GLY A 564 -7.01 -6.42 2.42
C GLY A 564 -5.52 -6.14 2.51
N GLN A 565 -4.70 -7.18 2.48
CA GLN A 565 -3.23 -7.10 2.49
C GLN A 565 -2.65 -7.44 1.12
N ILE A 566 -1.45 -6.91 0.87
CA ILE A 566 -0.73 -7.11 -0.40
C ILE A 566 -0.22 -8.55 -0.61
N ASP A 567 -0.23 -9.38 0.44
CA ASP A 567 0.03 -10.83 0.40
C ASP A 567 -1.24 -11.67 0.15
N GLY A 568 -2.36 -11.00 -0.15
CA GLY A 568 -3.64 -11.61 -0.52
C GLY A 568 -4.57 -11.96 0.64
N ARG A 569 -4.16 -11.71 1.88
CA ARG A 569 -5.05 -11.90 3.04
C ARG A 569 -6.13 -10.83 3.09
N PHE A 570 -7.38 -11.27 3.17
CA PHE A 570 -8.53 -10.43 3.48
C PHE A 570 -8.95 -10.66 4.94
N LEU A 571 -8.97 -9.60 5.74
CA LEU A 571 -9.17 -9.67 7.18
C LEU A 571 -10.49 -9.03 7.60
N ALA A 572 -11.14 -9.62 8.61
CA ALA A 572 -12.13 -8.94 9.43
C ALA A 572 -11.57 -8.79 10.86
N MET A 573 -11.59 -7.56 11.35
CA MET A 573 -10.97 -7.15 12.60
C MET A 573 -11.99 -6.51 13.54
N ASP A 574 -11.72 -6.61 14.83
CA ASP A 574 -12.43 -5.86 15.86
C ASP A 574 -12.10 -4.36 15.70
N ALA A 575 -13.09 -3.54 15.33
CA ALA A 575 -12.87 -2.12 15.11
C ALA A 575 -12.52 -1.33 16.40
N ARG A 576 -12.75 -1.90 17.59
CA ARG A 576 -12.47 -1.28 18.88
C ARG A 576 -11.09 -1.64 19.42
N THR A 577 -10.57 -2.82 19.08
CA THR A 577 -9.30 -3.33 19.63
C THR A 577 -8.21 -3.61 18.59
N GLY A 578 -8.56 -3.63 17.30
CA GLY A 578 -7.64 -3.99 16.22
C GLY A 578 -7.30 -5.48 16.16
N LYS A 579 -8.00 -6.35 16.89
CA LYS A 579 -7.74 -7.81 16.87
C LYS A 579 -8.27 -8.41 15.56
N VAL A 580 -7.47 -9.23 14.88
CA VAL A 580 -7.94 -10.05 13.75
C VAL A 580 -8.91 -11.11 14.29
N LEU A 581 -10.13 -11.14 13.75
CA LEU A 581 -11.21 -12.05 14.15
C LEU A 581 -11.46 -13.13 13.11
N TRP A 582 -11.21 -12.82 11.84
CA TRP A 582 -11.36 -13.71 10.70
C TRP A 582 -10.36 -13.29 9.62
N GLN A 583 -9.87 -14.27 8.86
CA GLN A 583 -8.97 -14.05 7.74
C GLN A 583 -9.32 -15.01 6.60
N PHE A 584 -8.99 -14.62 5.38
CA PHE A 584 -9.18 -15.42 4.18
C PHE A 584 -8.08 -15.16 3.14
N GLN A 585 -7.49 -16.20 2.57
CA GLN A 585 -6.54 -16.07 1.46
C GLN A 585 -7.25 -15.98 0.10
N THR A 586 -7.09 -14.86 -0.60
CA THR A 586 -7.67 -14.64 -1.93
C THR A 586 -6.81 -15.18 -3.08
N GLY A 587 -5.53 -15.46 -2.81
CA GLY A 587 -4.54 -16.00 -3.75
C GLY A 587 -3.83 -14.96 -4.60
N SER A 588 -4.09 -13.67 -4.41
CA SER A 588 -3.43 -12.56 -5.09
C SER A 588 -3.48 -11.31 -4.21
N GLY A 589 -2.50 -10.42 -4.36
CA GLY A 589 -2.41 -9.21 -3.54
C GLY A 589 -3.65 -8.32 -3.63
N ILE A 590 -3.92 -7.55 -2.57
CA ILE A 590 -5.01 -6.57 -2.53
C ILE A 590 -4.40 -5.16 -2.45
N SER A 591 -4.82 -4.29 -3.36
CA SER A 591 -4.32 -2.90 -3.49
C SER A 591 -5.43 -1.86 -3.66
N GLY A 592 -6.66 -2.25 -3.32
CA GLY A 592 -7.83 -1.38 -3.21
C GLY A 592 -8.62 -1.71 -1.95
N ALA A 593 -9.68 -0.97 -1.68
CA ALA A 593 -10.46 -1.13 -0.46
C ALA A 593 -11.63 -2.13 -0.65
N PRO A 594 -12.03 -2.88 0.39
CA PRO A 594 -13.22 -3.71 0.36
C PRO A 594 -14.49 -2.86 0.46
N ILE A 595 -15.61 -3.36 -0.07
CA ILE A 595 -16.92 -2.72 0.01
C ILE A 595 -17.96 -3.64 0.66
N THR A 596 -19.07 -3.07 1.16
CA THR A 596 -20.22 -3.85 1.63
C THR A 596 -21.52 -3.27 1.12
N TYR A 597 -22.48 -4.14 0.84
CA TYR A 597 -23.76 -3.80 0.22
C TYR A 597 -24.83 -4.83 0.58
N THR A 598 -26.08 -4.57 0.22
CA THR A 598 -27.15 -5.58 0.30
C THR A 598 -27.80 -5.79 -1.05
N VAL A 599 -28.03 -7.04 -1.40
CA VAL A 599 -28.79 -7.44 -2.59
C VAL A 599 -29.69 -8.61 -2.22
N ARG A 600 -30.96 -8.55 -2.65
CA ARG A 600 -31.98 -9.57 -2.31
C ARG A 600 -32.12 -9.84 -0.80
N GLY A 601 -31.89 -8.81 0.03
CA GLY A 601 -32.06 -8.88 1.49
C GLY A 601 -30.86 -9.47 2.26
N GLU A 602 -29.80 -9.89 1.58
CA GLU A 602 -28.59 -10.41 2.21
C GLU A 602 -27.46 -9.37 2.15
N GLN A 603 -26.68 -9.25 3.23
CA GLN A 603 -25.47 -8.44 3.25
C GLN A 603 -24.29 -9.21 2.65
N TYR A 604 -23.54 -8.53 1.79
CA TYR A 604 -22.31 -9.01 1.19
C TYR A 604 -21.14 -8.07 1.55
N VAL A 605 -19.92 -8.63 1.57
CA VAL A 605 -18.66 -7.87 1.57
C VAL A 605 -17.87 -8.33 0.35
N ALA A 606 -17.31 -7.41 -0.43
CA ALA A 606 -16.55 -7.75 -1.63
C ALA A 606 -15.21 -7.01 -1.70
N VAL A 607 -14.23 -7.62 -2.37
CA VAL A 607 -12.88 -7.07 -2.52
C VAL A 607 -12.26 -7.55 -3.84
N LEU A 608 -11.52 -6.68 -4.52
CA LEU A 608 -10.74 -7.06 -5.69
C LEU A 608 -9.32 -7.49 -5.27
N ALA A 609 -8.99 -8.74 -5.56
CA ALA A 609 -7.65 -9.30 -5.44
C ALA A 609 -6.96 -9.29 -6.81
N ALA A 610 -6.43 -8.11 -7.18
CA ALA A 610 -5.68 -7.91 -8.42
C ALA A 610 -4.23 -7.46 -8.21
N GLY A 611 -3.90 -6.98 -7.00
CA GLY A 611 -2.59 -6.53 -6.57
C GLY A 611 -2.07 -5.33 -7.37
N ALA A 612 -1.11 -4.60 -6.81
CA ALA A 612 -0.26 -3.67 -7.54
C ALA A 612 1.18 -3.97 -7.14
N THR A 613 2.15 -3.62 -7.99
CA THR A 613 3.55 -3.96 -7.69
C THR A 613 4.12 -3.16 -6.52
N ASN A 614 3.59 -1.98 -6.22
CA ASN A 614 4.09 -1.18 -5.10
C ASN A 614 3.64 -1.73 -3.73
N PRO A 615 4.50 -1.70 -2.68
CA PRO A 615 5.91 -1.29 -2.67
C PRO A 615 6.91 -2.46 -2.87
N TYR A 616 6.44 -3.68 -3.16
CA TYR A 616 7.26 -4.90 -3.16
C TYR A 616 7.76 -5.35 -4.54
N GLY A 617 7.54 -4.55 -5.58
CA GLY A 617 7.91 -4.82 -6.96
C GLY A 617 7.29 -6.11 -7.50
N ALA A 618 8.08 -6.82 -8.32
CA ALA A 618 7.68 -8.06 -8.97
C ALA A 618 7.45 -9.25 -8.02
N SER A 619 7.69 -9.10 -6.71
CA SER A 619 7.39 -10.16 -5.74
C SER A 619 5.91 -10.24 -5.36
N VAL A 620 5.11 -9.20 -5.66
CA VAL A 620 3.66 -9.24 -5.46
C VAL A 620 3.06 -10.22 -6.47
N THR A 621 2.25 -11.17 -5.98
CA THR A 621 1.42 -11.99 -6.85
C THR A 621 0.20 -11.19 -7.28
N GLN A 622 0.20 -10.69 -8.52
CA GLN A 622 -0.95 -10.02 -9.14
C GLN A 622 -2.02 -11.05 -9.53
N GLY A 623 -3.26 -10.57 -9.73
CA GLY A 623 -4.40 -11.41 -10.11
C GLY A 623 -5.51 -10.59 -10.76
N ASP A 624 -6.71 -11.18 -10.83
CA ASP A 624 -7.88 -10.57 -11.47
C ASP A 624 -9.20 -10.93 -10.77
N SER A 625 -9.13 -11.42 -9.53
CA SER A 625 -10.29 -12.04 -8.88
C SER A 625 -11.07 -11.04 -8.04
N LEU A 626 -12.32 -10.79 -8.43
CA LEU A 626 -13.31 -10.14 -7.57
C LEU A 626 -13.97 -11.19 -6.69
N TRP A 627 -13.81 -11.07 -5.38
CA TRP A 627 -14.41 -11.95 -4.39
C TRP A 627 -15.58 -11.27 -3.69
N ALA A 628 -16.65 -12.02 -3.39
CA ALA A 628 -17.69 -11.58 -2.48
C ALA A 628 -18.00 -12.64 -1.43
N PHE A 629 -18.33 -12.20 -0.23
CA PHE A 629 -18.54 -13.00 0.97
C PHE A 629 -19.89 -12.69 1.58
N LYS A 630 -20.54 -13.71 2.14
CA LYS A 630 -21.75 -13.57 2.96
C LYS A 630 -21.81 -14.64 4.04
N LEU A 631 -22.72 -14.48 4.99
CA LEU A 631 -23.01 -15.54 5.95
C LEU A 631 -23.59 -16.76 5.23
N GLY A 632 -23.01 -17.93 5.47
CA GLY A 632 -23.37 -19.17 4.80
C GLY A 632 -22.90 -19.27 3.34
N GLY A 633 -21.90 -18.48 2.93
CA GLY A 633 -21.24 -18.67 1.64
C GLY A 633 -20.55 -20.03 1.53
N THR A 634 -20.75 -20.73 0.42
CA THR A 634 -20.23 -22.09 0.19
C THR A 634 -19.46 -22.23 -1.13
N TYR A 635 -19.04 -21.13 -1.74
CA TYR A 635 -18.27 -21.19 -2.98
C TYR A 635 -16.94 -21.91 -2.77
N THR A 636 -16.58 -22.79 -3.70
CA THR A 636 -15.29 -23.49 -3.73
C THR A 636 -14.55 -23.16 -5.02
N THR A 637 -13.27 -22.89 -4.93
CA THR A 637 -12.35 -22.70 -6.07
C THR A 637 -12.12 -24.02 -6.81
N GLU A 638 -11.41 -23.94 -7.92
CA GLU A 638 -11.00 -25.09 -8.75
C GLU A 638 -10.15 -26.10 -7.95
N SER A 639 -9.51 -25.66 -6.86
CA SER A 639 -8.74 -26.52 -5.95
C SER A 639 -9.60 -27.39 -5.02
N GLY A 640 -10.91 -27.11 -4.98
CA GLY A 640 -11.84 -27.66 -3.99
C GLY A 640 -11.80 -26.99 -2.62
N SER A 641 -10.90 -26.02 -2.37
CA SER A 641 -10.93 -25.17 -1.17
C SER A 641 -11.85 -23.96 -1.37
N GLN A 642 -12.30 -23.34 -0.29
CA GLN A 642 -12.98 -22.05 -0.37
C GLN A 642 -11.99 -20.90 -0.63
N GLU A 643 -10.72 -21.04 -0.26
CA GLU A 643 -9.67 -20.03 -0.46
C GLU A 643 -8.91 -20.20 -1.79
N GLY A 644 -8.18 -19.14 -2.17
CA GLY A 644 -7.11 -19.22 -3.16
C GLY A 644 -5.82 -19.79 -2.58
N PRO A 645 -4.91 -20.32 -3.43
CA PRO A 645 -3.61 -20.82 -2.96
C PRO A 645 -2.74 -19.68 -2.43
N ASP A 646 -1.84 -19.98 -1.49
CA ASP A 646 -0.96 -18.95 -0.93
C ASP A 646 -0.03 -18.34 -2.01
N PRO A 647 0.04 -17.01 -2.09
CA PRO A 647 0.98 -16.28 -2.94
C PRO A 647 2.44 -16.59 -2.64
N ALA A 648 3.32 -16.19 -3.56
CA ALA A 648 4.77 -16.26 -3.32
C ALA A 648 5.15 -15.30 -2.17
N PRO A 649 6.21 -15.61 -1.39
CA PRO A 649 6.66 -14.71 -0.34
C PRO A 649 7.06 -13.34 -0.91
N LEU A 650 6.62 -12.27 -0.25
CA LEU A 650 7.00 -10.92 -0.62
C LEU A 650 8.49 -10.67 -0.31
N THR A 651 9.16 -9.93 -1.19
CA THR A 651 10.51 -9.42 -0.96
C THR A 651 10.43 -8.22 -0.01
N ILE A 652 10.27 -8.49 1.28
CA ILE A 652 10.07 -7.45 2.30
C ILE A 652 11.33 -6.62 2.58
N ARG A 653 12.53 -7.16 2.32
CA ARG A 653 13.79 -6.41 2.43
C ARG A 653 14.17 -5.82 1.09
N ARG A 654 14.69 -4.59 1.06
CA ARG A 654 15.22 -4.03 -0.18
C ARG A 654 16.42 -4.86 -0.68
N PRO A 655 16.37 -5.44 -1.88
CA PRO A 655 17.50 -6.19 -2.41
C PRO A 655 18.63 -5.24 -2.84
N VAL A 656 19.85 -5.78 -2.97
CA VAL A 656 20.92 -5.17 -3.75
C VAL A 656 20.61 -5.23 -5.24
N GLN A 657 21.28 -4.40 -6.04
CA GLN A 657 21.13 -4.41 -7.49
C GLN A 657 22.08 -5.42 -8.14
N GLY A 658 21.62 -6.11 -9.18
CA GLY A 658 22.39 -7.12 -9.91
C GLY A 658 22.02 -8.55 -9.51
N ALA A 659 22.45 -9.51 -10.33
CA ALA A 659 22.28 -10.94 -10.05
C ALA A 659 23.36 -11.46 -9.09
N ALA A 660 23.07 -12.58 -8.44
CA ALA A 660 24.03 -13.29 -7.62
C ALA A 660 25.26 -13.73 -8.43
N VAL A 661 26.45 -13.56 -7.85
CA VAL A 661 27.71 -14.12 -8.34
C VAL A 661 28.10 -15.26 -7.42
N GLU A 662 28.30 -16.47 -7.97
CA GLU A 662 28.74 -17.63 -7.19
C GLU A 662 30.16 -17.41 -6.68
N GLY A 663 30.39 -17.58 -5.38
CA GLY A 663 31.67 -17.23 -4.76
C GLY A 663 32.87 -18.01 -5.32
N ALA A 664 32.65 -19.25 -5.79
CA ALA A 664 33.67 -20.05 -6.44
C ALA A 664 34.26 -19.41 -7.72
N THR A 665 33.55 -18.48 -8.37
CA THR A 665 34.05 -17.80 -9.58
C THR A 665 34.90 -16.57 -9.28
N VAL A 666 34.92 -16.11 -8.03
CA VAL A 666 35.62 -14.90 -7.57
C VAL A 666 36.39 -15.16 -6.27
N ASP A 667 36.79 -16.40 -6.02
CA ASP A 667 37.55 -16.83 -4.85
C ASP A 667 36.95 -16.36 -3.50
N ASN A 668 35.61 -16.36 -3.42
CA ASN A 668 34.83 -15.86 -2.29
C ASN A 668 35.25 -14.47 -1.82
N THR A 669 35.70 -13.61 -2.75
CA THR A 669 36.22 -12.28 -2.43
C THR A 669 35.23 -11.19 -2.81
N VAL A 670 35.07 -10.22 -1.92
CA VAL A 670 34.37 -8.96 -2.15
C VAL A 670 35.38 -7.82 -2.07
N TYR A 671 35.54 -7.10 -3.16
CA TYR A 671 36.24 -5.82 -3.18
C TYR A 671 35.27 -4.72 -2.76
N LEU A 672 35.68 -3.87 -1.81
CA LEU A 672 34.95 -2.67 -1.37
C LEU A 672 35.08 -1.52 -2.40
N ALA A 673 35.08 -1.89 -3.68
CA ALA A 673 35.32 -1.05 -4.84
C ALA A 673 35.12 -1.86 -6.13
N ARG A 674 34.95 -1.16 -7.28
CA ARG A 674 34.95 -1.77 -8.62
C ARG A 674 36.27 -1.61 -9.37
N PRO A 675 36.68 -2.62 -10.17
CA PRO A 675 37.87 -2.55 -11.02
C PRO A 675 37.66 -1.74 -12.32
N ASP A 676 36.42 -1.64 -12.81
CA ASP A 676 36.04 -1.10 -14.12
C ASP A 676 35.26 0.22 -13.99
N ARG A 677 35.90 1.25 -13.42
CA ARG A 677 35.26 2.57 -13.27
C ARG A 677 35.46 3.39 -14.54
N THR A 678 34.40 3.61 -15.31
CA THR A 678 34.46 4.36 -16.59
C THR A 678 33.86 5.76 -16.52
N THR A 679 33.20 6.15 -15.41
CA THR A 679 32.40 7.39 -15.33
C THR A 679 32.55 8.20 -14.03
N ASP A 680 33.40 7.77 -13.11
CA ASP A 680 33.73 8.55 -11.90
C ASP A 680 35.01 9.35 -12.20
N THR A 681 34.92 10.69 -12.25
CA THR A 681 36.05 11.58 -12.54
C THR A 681 37.26 11.30 -11.62
N ALA A 682 38.49 11.62 -12.02
CA ALA A 682 39.71 11.37 -11.22
C ALA A 682 39.73 11.87 -9.74
N PRO A 683 38.88 12.82 -9.29
CA PRO A 683 38.61 13.10 -7.88
C PRO A 683 37.85 11.98 -7.10
N ALA A 684 37.18 11.06 -7.77
CA ALA A 684 36.30 10.01 -7.22
C ALA A 684 37.00 8.63 -7.10
N ALA A 685 38.23 8.63 -6.58
CA ALA A 685 38.98 7.41 -6.31
C ALA A 685 38.23 6.45 -5.36
N ASP A 686 37.35 6.98 -4.52
CA ASP A 686 36.47 6.23 -3.61
C ASP A 686 35.01 6.39 -4.09
N SER A 687 34.34 5.29 -4.44
CA SER A 687 33.00 5.33 -5.05
C SER A 687 31.90 5.46 -4.00
N THR A 688 30.92 6.32 -4.25
CA THR A 688 29.70 6.46 -3.44
C THR A 688 28.48 5.80 -4.09
N SER A 689 28.69 5.06 -5.18
CA SER A 689 27.62 4.34 -5.88
C SER A 689 27.07 3.21 -5.02
N GLN A 690 25.75 2.98 -5.07
CA GLN A 690 25.13 1.81 -4.43
C GLN A 690 25.71 0.49 -4.90
N ARG A 691 26.23 0.48 -6.12
CA ARG A 691 26.87 -0.67 -6.74
C ARG A 691 28.38 -0.71 -6.51
N GLY A 692 28.93 0.16 -5.66
CA GLY A 692 30.37 0.37 -5.50
C GLY A 692 31.18 -0.87 -5.11
N MET A 693 30.53 -1.90 -4.57
CA MET A 693 31.16 -3.17 -4.16
C MET A 693 31.13 -4.22 -5.29
N ALA A 694 32.19 -5.03 -5.39
CA ALA A 694 32.34 -6.04 -6.43
C ALA A 694 32.69 -7.43 -5.84
N PRO A 695 31.83 -8.46 -6.02
CA PRO A 695 30.45 -8.34 -6.50
C PRO A 695 29.55 -7.65 -5.45
N THR A 696 28.47 -7.02 -5.91
CA THR A 696 27.46 -6.41 -5.02
C THR A 696 26.56 -7.48 -4.37
N HIS A 697 26.36 -8.62 -5.04
CA HIS A 697 25.63 -9.78 -4.55
C HIS A 697 26.51 -11.02 -4.69
N LEU A 698 27.14 -11.46 -3.61
CA LEU A 698 27.90 -12.71 -3.56
C LEU A 698 26.98 -13.82 -3.04
N ARG A 699 27.05 -15.01 -3.64
CA ARG A 699 26.31 -16.19 -3.20
C ARG A 699 27.27 -17.33 -2.86
N VAL A 700 27.19 -17.87 -1.65
CA VAL A 700 28.12 -18.89 -1.14
C VAL A 700 27.40 -19.98 -0.33
N PRO A 701 27.89 -21.23 -0.32
CA PRO A 701 27.32 -22.25 0.54
C PRO A 701 27.65 -22.01 2.02
N VAL A 702 26.83 -22.54 2.92
CA VAL A 702 27.10 -22.54 4.36
C VAL A 702 28.50 -23.13 4.66
N GLY A 703 29.21 -22.51 5.59
CA GLY A 703 30.57 -22.86 5.99
C GLY A 703 31.67 -22.15 5.20
N THR A 704 31.31 -21.30 4.24
CA THR A 704 32.27 -20.57 3.40
C THR A 704 32.87 -19.37 4.14
N THR A 705 34.20 -19.23 4.04
CA THR A 705 34.92 -18.01 4.41
C THR A 705 34.92 -17.03 3.25
N VAL A 706 34.41 -15.83 3.48
CA VAL A 706 34.42 -14.72 2.52
C VAL A 706 35.50 -13.73 2.93
N THR A 707 36.25 -13.22 1.95
CA THR A 707 37.29 -12.20 2.16
C THR A 707 36.81 -10.85 1.64
N PHE A 708 36.89 -9.82 2.47
CA PHE A 708 36.65 -8.42 2.11
C PHE A 708 38.00 -7.72 1.91
N VAL A 709 38.15 -6.99 0.81
CA VAL A 709 39.39 -6.29 0.46
C VAL A 709 39.08 -4.82 0.18
N ASN A 710 39.83 -3.90 0.81
CA ASN A 710 39.87 -2.51 0.37
C ASN A 710 41.03 -2.38 -0.63
N PRO A 711 40.78 -2.28 -1.94
CA PRO A 711 41.85 -2.36 -2.93
C PRO A 711 42.69 -1.07 -3.00
N GLY A 712 44.00 -1.20 -2.83
CA GLY A 712 44.97 -0.16 -3.15
C GLY A 712 45.48 -0.26 -4.60
N ALA A 713 46.55 0.46 -4.90
CA ALA A 713 47.14 0.52 -6.25
C ALA A 713 47.73 -0.82 -6.70
N GLU A 714 48.06 -1.70 -5.75
CA GLU A 714 48.49 -3.08 -6.02
C GLU A 714 47.36 -3.96 -6.54
N THR A 715 46.11 -3.67 -6.15
CA THR A 715 44.94 -4.44 -6.58
C THR A 715 44.28 -3.80 -7.80
N PHE A 716 43.97 -2.50 -7.73
CA PHE A 716 43.37 -1.72 -8.82
C PHE A 716 44.31 -0.57 -9.23
N PRO A 717 45.32 -0.83 -10.08
CA PRO A 717 46.36 0.16 -10.39
C PRO A 717 45.82 1.45 -11.03
N ASN A 718 44.71 1.36 -11.76
CA ASN A 718 44.09 2.49 -12.44
C ASN A 718 43.08 3.24 -11.55
N PHE A 719 42.48 2.55 -10.57
CA PHE A 719 41.38 3.08 -9.76
C PHE A 719 41.45 2.58 -8.30
N PRO A 720 42.55 2.84 -7.57
CA PRO A 720 42.66 2.41 -6.18
C PRO A 720 41.78 3.28 -5.28
N ASN A 721 41.25 2.69 -4.21
CA ASN A 721 40.68 3.49 -3.13
C ASN A 721 41.80 4.27 -2.43
N ARG A 722 41.48 5.48 -1.93
CA ARG A 722 42.40 6.35 -1.21
C ARG A 722 42.04 6.45 0.27
N LEU A 723 40.79 6.20 0.61
CA LEU A 723 40.29 6.27 1.98
C LEU A 723 40.22 4.87 2.62
N PRO A 724 40.20 4.79 3.97
CA PRO A 724 39.74 3.60 4.63
C PRO A 724 38.28 3.31 4.26
N HIS A 725 37.94 2.04 4.04
CA HIS A 725 36.57 1.59 3.78
C HIS A 725 36.17 0.52 4.80
N CYS A 726 34.87 0.38 5.05
CA CYS A 726 34.35 -0.61 5.98
C CYS A 726 33.51 -1.69 5.30
N ALA A 727 33.45 -2.85 5.96
CA ALA A 727 32.41 -3.85 5.72
C ALA A 727 31.52 -3.94 6.97
N THR A 728 30.68 -2.95 7.22
CA THR A 728 29.83 -2.91 8.43
C THR A 728 28.59 -3.77 8.23
N GLN A 729 28.47 -4.88 8.96
CA GLN A 729 27.30 -5.76 8.89
C GLN A 729 26.14 -5.16 9.70
N TYR A 730 25.00 -4.84 9.04
CA TYR A 730 24.08 -3.83 9.58
C TYR A 730 22.75 -4.32 10.18
N PHE A 731 22.60 -5.62 10.53
CA PHE A 731 21.44 -6.10 11.29
C PHE A 731 21.80 -6.95 12.50
N GLU A 732 22.59 -8.00 12.26
CA GLU A 732 23.10 -8.93 13.25
C GLU A 732 24.35 -8.39 13.96
N GLY A 733 25.08 -7.42 13.38
CA GLY A 733 26.28 -6.83 13.96
C GLY A 733 27.47 -7.79 14.00
N LEU A 734 27.57 -8.72 13.04
CA LEU A 734 28.56 -9.80 13.08
C LEU A 734 30.00 -9.34 12.92
N PHE A 735 30.23 -8.23 12.21
CA PHE A 735 31.56 -7.68 11.96
C PHE A 735 31.48 -6.20 11.53
N ASN A 736 32.54 -5.44 11.80
CA ASN A 736 32.71 -4.04 11.38
C ASN A 736 34.21 -3.68 11.16
N PRO A 737 34.94 -4.36 10.26
CA PRO A 737 36.33 -4.00 9.97
C PRO A 737 36.40 -2.66 9.25
N ARG A 738 37.38 -1.83 9.63
CA ARG A 738 37.80 -0.63 8.89
C ARG A 738 39.16 -0.90 8.26
N LEU A 739 39.19 -0.99 6.94
CA LEU A 739 40.33 -1.44 6.15
C LEU A 739 40.97 -0.25 5.43
N ARG A 740 42.27 -0.05 5.57
CA ARG A 740 43.06 0.86 4.73
C ARG A 740 43.25 0.27 3.33
N PRO A 741 43.57 1.07 2.30
CA PRO A 741 43.91 0.54 0.98
C PRO A 741 45.02 -0.53 1.08
N GLY A 742 44.76 -1.71 0.50
CA GLY A 742 45.60 -2.90 0.54
C GLY A 742 45.27 -3.91 1.66
N GLU A 743 44.45 -3.53 2.64
CA GLU A 743 44.09 -4.41 3.76
C GLU A 743 42.91 -5.34 3.42
N ARG A 744 42.83 -6.45 4.17
CA ARG A 744 41.82 -7.49 4.02
C ARG A 744 41.27 -7.96 5.36
N PHE A 745 40.02 -8.42 5.35
CA PHE A 745 39.35 -9.07 6.48
C PHE A 745 38.61 -10.31 5.98
N ALA A 746 38.53 -11.37 6.79
CA ALA A 746 37.83 -12.59 6.42
C ALA A 746 36.82 -13.00 7.50
N PHE A 747 35.67 -13.54 7.08
CA PHE A 747 34.61 -14.01 7.97
C PHE A 747 33.97 -15.30 7.43
N THR A 748 33.73 -16.28 8.30
CA THR A 748 33.11 -17.57 7.95
C THR A 748 31.63 -17.57 8.27
N PHE A 749 30.79 -17.82 7.26
CA PHE A 749 29.33 -17.84 7.42
C PHE A 749 28.82 -19.24 7.72
N GLY A 750 28.45 -19.51 8.97
CA GLY A 750 27.96 -20.83 9.42
C GLY A 750 26.45 -21.08 9.21
N ARG A 751 25.68 -20.08 8.76
CA ARG A 751 24.22 -20.14 8.69
C ARG A 751 23.70 -19.56 7.38
N ALA A 752 22.70 -20.21 6.77
CA ALA A 752 22.03 -19.69 5.59
C ALA A 752 21.26 -18.40 5.93
N GLY A 753 21.14 -17.50 4.96
CA GLY A 753 20.48 -16.22 5.13
C GLY A 753 21.05 -15.14 4.21
N GLU A 754 20.50 -13.94 4.33
CA GLU A 754 20.96 -12.76 3.62
C GLU A 754 21.66 -11.79 4.58
N TYR A 755 22.96 -11.62 4.42
CA TYR A 755 23.79 -10.77 5.25
C TYR A 755 24.17 -9.52 4.47
N PHE A 756 23.61 -8.40 4.88
CA PHE A 756 23.88 -7.12 4.25
C PHE A 756 24.96 -6.35 5.00
N PHE A 757 25.79 -5.63 4.24
CA PHE A 757 26.88 -4.80 4.79
C PHE A 757 27.07 -3.53 3.96
N ASN A 758 27.49 -2.44 4.60
CA ASN A 758 27.72 -1.15 3.96
C ASN A 758 29.06 -0.56 4.40
N ASP A 759 29.44 0.50 3.70
CA ASP A 759 30.65 1.23 3.96
C ASP A 759 30.43 2.35 4.99
N CYS A 760 31.49 2.72 5.71
CA CYS A 760 31.53 3.78 6.70
C CYS A 760 31.94 5.14 6.11
N THR A 761 32.60 5.13 4.94
CA THR A 761 32.98 6.37 4.22
C THR A 761 31.76 7.01 3.55
N ASP A 762 30.88 6.19 2.99
CA ASP A 762 29.57 6.59 2.50
C ASP A 762 28.59 5.42 2.70
N PRO A 763 27.35 5.64 3.16
CA PRO A 763 26.43 4.54 3.45
C PRO A 763 25.71 3.98 2.21
N ARG A 764 25.89 4.59 1.03
CA ARG A 764 25.23 4.16 -0.22
C ARG A 764 25.84 2.87 -0.77
N PRO A 765 27.18 2.72 -0.92
CA PRO A 765 27.79 1.42 -1.24
C PRO A 765 27.34 0.35 -0.25
N ALA A 766 26.58 -0.63 -0.74
CA ALA A 766 26.09 -1.73 0.06
C ALA A 766 26.13 -3.02 -0.73
N GLY A 767 26.47 -4.10 -0.05
CA GLY A 767 26.56 -5.44 -0.60
C GLY A 767 25.72 -6.43 0.19
N LYS A 768 25.51 -7.60 -0.43
CA LYS A 768 24.80 -8.73 0.16
C LYS A 768 25.62 -10.00 -0.03
N ILE A 769 25.81 -10.73 1.07
CA ILE A 769 26.22 -12.14 1.03
C ILE A 769 24.95 -12.97 1.20
N GLU A 770 24.55 -13.68 0.15
CA GLU A 770 23.53 -14.72 0.21
C GLU A 770 24.21 -16.05 0.55
N VAL A 771 23.94 -16.56 1.75
CA VAL A 771 24.46 -17.84 2.20
C VAL A 771 23.33 -18.86 2.03
N TYR A 772 23.58 -19.91 1.26
CA TYR A 772 22.58 -20.95 1.01
C TYR A 772 22.99 -22.30 1.59
N ALA A 773 22.01 -23.02 2.12
CA ALA A 773 22.16 -24.43 2.45
C ALA A 773 21.62 -25.26 1.28
N THR A 774 22.43 -26.16 0.72
CA THR A 774 21.94 -27.14 -0.26
C THR A 774 21.22 -28.25 0.49
N PRO A 775 19.90 -28.43 0.30
CA PRO A 775 19.17 -29.48 0.99
C PRO A 775 19.69 -30.85 0.58
N ARG A 776 19.99 -31.70 1.56
CA ARG A 776 20.30 -33.09 1.31
C ARG A 776 19.02 -33.92 1.35
N ASP A 777 18.68 -34.56 0.24
CA ASP A 777 17.51 -35.42 0.16
C ASP A 777 17.69 -36.71 0.97
N LEU A 778 16.63 -37.11 1.65
CA LEU A 778 16.50 -38.34 2.43
C LEU A 778 15.30 -39.14 1.89
N PRO A 779 15.46 -39.91 0.81
CA PRO A 779 14.37 -40.65 0.19
C PRO A 779 13.65 -41.58 1.18
N GLY A 780 12.32 -41.53 1.21
CA GLY A 780 11.47 -42.39 2.05
C GLY A 780 11.54 -42.11 3.56
N ALA A 781 12.21 -41.03 3.98
CA ALA A 781 12.33 -40.66 5.37
C ALA A 781 11.06 -40.01 5.95
N LEU A 782 10.26 -39.32 5.13
CA LEU A 782 9.01 -38.66 5.51
C LEU A 782 7.82 -39.61 5.52
N ARG A 783 6.98 -39.53 6.56
CA ARG A 783 5.70 -40.25 6.66
C ARG A 783 4.63 -39.40 7.34
N PHE A 784 3.45 -39.31 6.74
CA PHE A 784 2.25 -38.72 7.35
C PHE A 784 1.46 -39.76 8.12
N VAL A 785 0.89 -39.37 9.26
CA VAL A 785 0.11 -40.25 10.14
C VAL A 785 -1.20 -39.57 10.53
N PRO A 786 -2.36 -40.07 10.05
CA PRO A 786 -2.54 -41.11 9.02
C PRO A 786 -2.02 -40.68 7.63
N SER A 787 -1.85 -41.63 6.71
CA SER A 787 -1.44 -41.36 5.32
C SER A 787 -2.55 -40.75 4.45
N THR A 788 -3.78 -40.75 4.95
CA THR A 788 -4.91 -40.01 4.37
C THR A 788 -5.07 -38.71 5.15
N ILE A 789 -4.84 -37.58 4.48
CA ILE A 789 -5.14 -36.26 5.00
C ILE A 789 -6.60 -35.95 4.68
N ASP A 790 -7.44 -35.96 5.70
CA ASP A 790 -8.81 -35.47 5.59
C ASP A 790 -8.79 -33.96 5.80
N LEU A 791 -9.35 -33.17 4.89
CA LEU A 791 -9.48 -31.71 4.93
C LEU A 791 -10.94 -31.24 4.89
N ARG A 792 -11.92 -32.18 4.91
CA ARG A 792 -13.35 -31.85 5.00
C ARG A 792 -13.69 -31.10 6.28
N SER A 793 -14.41 -30.00 6.14
CA SER A 793 -15.05 -29.35 7.27
C SER A 793 -16.18 -30.22 7.84
N PRO A 794 -16.18 -30.55 9.15
CA PRO A 794 -17.28 -31.30 9.78
C PRO A 794 -18.62 -30.57 9.72
N THR A 795 -18.60 -29.23 9.59
CA THR A 795 -19.79 -28.37 9.57
C THR A 795 -20.18 -27.93 8.16
N GLY A 796 -19.36 -28.25 7.15
CA GLY A 796 -19.53 -27.73 5.78
C GLY A 796 -19.17 -26.24 5.63
N VAL A 797 -18.64 -25.60 6.69
CA VAL A 797 -18.20 -24.20 6.69
C VAL A 797 -16.68 -24.16 6.67
N PHE A 798 -16.05 -23.27 5.89
CA PHE A 798 -14.59 -23.19 5.76
C PHE A 798 -13.87 -23.06 7.11
N THR A 799 -14.36 -22.19 7.99
CA THR A 799 -13.78 -22.02 9.32
C THR A 799 -13.85 -23.28 10.16
N GLY A 800 -14.63 -24.31 9.79
CA GLY A 800 -14.70 -25.59 10.48
C GLY A 800 -13.54 -26.55 10.16
N VAL A 801 -12.62 -26.20 9.25
CA VAL A 801 -11.40 -26.99 9.04
C VAL A 801 -10.41 -26.69 10.17
N HIS A 802 -10.38 -27.57 11.17
CA HIS A 802 -9.49 -27.46 12.32
C HIS A 802 -8.75 -28.76 12.59
N GLY A 803 -7.67 -28.64 13.37
CA GLY A 803 -6.87 -29.76 13.86
C GLY A 803 -5.47 -29.74 13.29
N ALA A 804 -4.75 -30.84 13.51
CA ALA A 804 -3.36 -30.97 13.10
C ALA A 804 -3.15 -32.15 12.17
N VAL A 805 -2.31 -31.96 11.17
CA VAL A 805 -1.76 -33.03 10.33
C VAL A 805 -0.37 -33.36 10.85
N ALA A 806 -0.17 -34.60 11.29
CA ALA A 806 1.09 -35.05 11.85
C ALA A 806 1.96 -35.75 10.80
N ALA A 807 3.26 -35.50 10.86
CA ALA A 807 4.27 -36.17 10.07
C ALA A 807 5.50 -36.52 10.91
N THR A 808 6.26 -37.51 10.44
CA THR A 808 7.58 -37.85 10.99
C THR A 808 8.61 -37.90 9.89
N MET A 809 9.84 -37.46 10.19
CA MET A 809 10.99 -37.57 9.29
C MET A 809 12.18 -38.20 10.02
N ARG A 810 12.75 -39.28 9.46
CA ARG A 810 14.00 -39.87 9.99
C ARG A 810 15.21 -39.04 9.56
N VAL A 811 16.09 -38.70 10.50
CA VAL A 811 17.30 -37.91 10.25
C VAL A 811 18.58 -38.63 10.69
N PRO A 812 19.75 -38.30 10.12
CA PRO A 812 21.04 -38.80 10.59
C PRO A 812 21.32 -38.43 12.06
N ALA A 813 22.15 -39.22 12.74
CA ALA A 813 22.58 -38.91 14.11
C ALA A 813 23.54 -37.70 14.14
N GLY A 814 23.64 -37.05 15.31
CA GLY A 814 24.59 -35.95 15.54
C GLY A 814 24.11 -34.56 15.08
N TYR A 815 22.86 -34.45 14.63
CA TYR A 815 22.25 -33.18 14.26
C TYR A 815 21.29 -32.69 15.34
N ARG A 816 21.25 -31.36 15.54
CA ARG A 816 20.23 -30.68 16.34
C ARG A 816 19.31 -29.89 15.42
N LEU A 817 18.01 -29.91 15.69
CA LEU A 817 17.05 -29.07 14.96
C LEU A 817 17.43 -27.58 15.15
N ASP A 818 17.47 -26.83 14.05
CA ASP A 818 18.02 -25.48 13.98
C ASP A 818 17.16 -24.58 13.10
N GLY A 819 15.90 -24.41 13.49
CA GLY A 819 14.99 -23.49 12.83
C GLY A 819 13.62 -24.08 12.54
N ALA A 820 12.89 -23.40 11.66
CA ALA A 820 11.54 -23.76 11.28
C ALA A 820 11.53 -24.96 10.32
N VAL A 821 10.56 -25.84 10.50
CA VAL A 821 10.26 -26.93 9.58
C VAL A 821 9.16 -26.48 8.63
N THR A 822 9.33 -26.71 7.35
CA THR A 822 8.40 -26.27 6.31
C THR A 822 7.92 -27.41 5.43
N LEU A 823 6.74 -27.24 4.85
CA LEU A 823 6.13 -28.16 3.90
C LEU A 823 5.81 -27.41 2.61
N MET A 824 6.42 -27.83 1.51
CA MET A 824 6.02 -27.42 0.18
C MET A 824 4.82 -28.26 -0.27
N THR A 825 3.77 -27.58 -0.69
CA THR A 825 2.51 -28.15 -1.16
C THR A 825 2.34 -27.85 -2.66
N PRO A 826 1.47 -28.58 -3.38
CA PRO A 826 1.41 -28.47 -4.84
C PRO A 826 0.79 -27.18 -5.38
N LEU A 827 -0.08 -26.52 -4.61
CA LEU A 827 -0.78 -25.31 -5.08
C LEU A 827 -0.13 -24.04 -4.54
N SER A 828 0.53 -24.11 -3.39
CA SER A 828 1.13 -22.95 -2.76
C SER A 828 2.42 -22.52 -3.46
N ARG A 829 2.63 -21.20 -3.55
CA ARG A 829 3.94 -20.62 -3.89
C ARG A 829 4.79 -20.35 -2.65
N SER A 830 4.24 -20.55 -1.45
CA SER A 830 4.91 -20.40 -0.16
C SER A 830 4.96 -21.71 0.65
N PRO A 831 6.07 -22.03 1.31
CA PRO A 831 6.10 -23.15 2.23
C PRO A 831 5.14 -22.94 3.41
N VAL A 832 4.36 -23.97 3.74
CA VAL A 832 3.56 -24.01 4.97
C VAL A 832 4.49 -24.28 6.16
N LYS A 833 4.45 -23.43 7.19
CA LYS A 833 5.26 -23.60 8.39
C LYS A 833 4.63 -24.64 9.31
N ALA A 834 5.46 -25.48 9.92
CA ALA A 834 5.01 -26.37 10.98
C ALA A 834 4.55 -25.58 12.21
N THR A 835 3.44 -25.99 12.82
CA THR A 835 2.95 -25.45 14.09
C THR A 835 3.82 -25.93 15.25
N HIS A 836 4.28 -27.18 15.20
CA HIS A 836 5.23 -27.73 16.16
C HIS A 836 6.23 -28.64 15.45
N ALA A 837 7.48 -28.56 15.87
CA ALA A 837 8.53 -29.47 15.45
C ALA A 837 9.43 -29.84 16.62
N ARG A 838 9.75 -31.12 16.78
CA ARG A 838 10.72 -31.58 17.79
C ARG A 838 11.50 -32.78 17.30
N LEU A 839 12.79 -32.79 17.55
CA LEU A 839 13.66 -33.92 17.28
C LEU A 839 13.80 -34.78 18.55
N VAL A 840 13.45 -36.07 18.46
CA VAL A 840 13.68 -37.06 19.54
C VAL A 840 14.52 -38.19 18.98
N GLY A 841 15.74 -38.33 19.50
CA GLY A 841 16.73 -39.24 18.94
C GLY A 841 17.01 -38.90 17.47
N ARG A 842 16.54 -39.75 16.56
CA ARG A 842 16.70 -39.62 15.10
C ARG A 842 15.38 -39.38 14.36
N THR A 843 14.31 -39.07 15.08
CA THR A 843 12.98 -38.85 14.50
C THR A 843 12.55 -37.42 14.78
N LEU A 844 12.39 -36.66 13.71
CA LEU A 844 11.71 -35.38 13.73
C LEU A 844 10.20 -35.63 13.72
N PHE A 845 9.49 -35.13 14.73
CA PHE A 845 8.04 -35.10 14.80
C PHE A 845 7.56 -33.70 14.44
N VAL A 846 6.59 -33.61 13.55
CA VAL A 846 6.11 -32.35 12.97
C VAL A 846 4.60 -32.34 12.92
N THR A 847 3.98 -31.19 13.20
CA THR A 847 2.55 -30.96 12.99
C THR A 847 2.33 -29.71 12.15
N PHE A 848 1.32 -29.74 11.29
CA PHE A 848 0.84 -28.62 10.48
C PHE A 848 -0.62 -28.33 10.82
N ASP A 849 -1.05 -27.07 10.72
CA ASP A 849 -2.47 -26.75 10.84
C ASP A 849 -3.23 -27.30 9.63
N ARG A 850 -4.40 -27.87 9.87
CA ARG A 850 -5.24 -28.43 8.80
C ARG A 850 -5.77 -27.35 7.86
N ALA A 851 -6.08 -26.16 8.37
CA ALA A 851 -6.58 -25.04 7.58
C ALA A 851 -5.52 -24.55 6.58
N ASP A 852 -4.26 -24.43 7.01
CA ASP A 852 -3.13 -24.03 6.17
C ASP A 852 -2.83 -25.05 5.04
N LEU A 853 -3.31 -26.29 5.17
CA LEU A 853 -3.19 -27.32 4.13
C LEU A 853 -4.41 -27.37 3.22
N ASP A 854 -5.61 -27.01 3.71
CA ASP A 854 -6.83 -27.04 2.90
C ASP A 854 -6.74 -26.13 1.69
N ASN A 855 -6.30 -24.89 1.84
CA ASN A 855 -6.17 -23.96 0.71
C ASN A 855 -5.03 -24.32 -0.27
N ASN A 856 -4.05 -25.09 0.18
CA ASN A 856 -2.76 -25.27 -0.51
C ASN A 856 -2.51 -26.67 -1.10
N VAL A 857 -3.36 -27.66 -0.79
CA VAL A 857 -3.20 -29.06 -1.24
C VAL A 857 -4.43 -29.49 -2.05
N PRO A 858 -4.31 -30.02 -3.28
CA PRO A 858 -5.47 -30.45 -4.06
C PRO A 858 -6.05 -31.77 -3.53
N ARG A 859 -7.33 -32.05 -3.82
CA ARG A 859 -7.92 -33.38 -3.62
C ARG A 859 -7.27 -34.39 -4.57
N GLY A 860 -7.00 -35.61 -4.08
CA GLY A 860 -6.49 -36.68 -4.93
C GLY A 860 -6.02 -37.92 -4.16
N ASP A 861 -5.90 -39.06 -4.84
CA ASP A 861 -5.43 -40.31 -4.23
C ASP A 861 -3.90 -40.39 -4.11
N ALA A 862 -3.17 -39.54 -4.83
CA ALA A 862 -1.70 -39.49 -4.83
C ALA A 862 -1.22 -38.04 -4.95
N VAL A 863 -1.05 -37.36 -3.82
CA VAL A 863 -0.58 -35.98 -3.73
C VAL A 863 0.81 -35.96 -3.09
N SER A 864 1.78 -35.37 -3.78
CA SER A 864 3.17 -35.28 -3.30
C SER A 864 3.36 -34.06 -2.41
N LEU A 865 3.95 -34.27 -1.22
CA LEU A 865 4.28 -33.22 -0.25
C LEU A 865 5.76 -33.35 0.14
N THR A 866 6.47 -32.22 0.13
CA THR A 866 7.92 -32.19 0.40
C THR A 866 8.19 -31.42 1.68
N LEU A 867 8.78 -32.08 2.67
CA LEU A 867 9.17 -31.46 3.94
C LEU A 867 10.64 -31.07 3.89
N THR A 868 10.96 -29.85 4.31
CA THR A 868 12.34 -29.39 4.52
C THR A 868 12.53 -28.93 5.96
N ALA A 869 13.67 -29.28 6.55
CA ALA A 869 14.02 -28.90 7.91
C ALA A 869 15.51 -28.58 8.03
N ASP A 870 15.82 -27.50 8.73
CA ASP A 870 17.19 -27.07 9.00
C ASP A 870 17.73 -27.67 10.30
N PHE A 871 18.99 -28.09 10.25
CA PHE A 871 19.71 -28.66 11.38
C PHE A 871 21.09 -28.04 11.51
N VAL A 872 21.65 -28.03 12.72
CA VAL A 872 23.03 -27.65 12.95
C VAL A 872 23.86 -28.84 13.39
N ARG A 873 25.11 -28.88 12.93
CA ARG A 873 26.16 -29.77 13.39
C ARG A 873 27.48 -29.03 13.35
N ASP A 874 28.23 -29.07 14.44
CA ASP A 874 29.57 -28.46 14.55
C ASP A 874 29.58 -26.96 14.15
N GLY A 875 28.48 -26.24 14.43
CA GLY A 875 28.33 -24.81 14.12
C GLY A 875 27.88 -24.47 12.69
N ALA A 876 27.78 -25.46 11.80
CA ALA A 876 27.32 -25.29 10.42
C ALA A 876 25.89 -25.81 10.24
N GLN A 877 25.07 -25.04 9.53
CA GLN A 877 23.70 -25.43 9.17
C GLN A 877 23.69 -26.40 7.98
N GLN A 878 22.79 -27.38 8.01
CA GLN A 878 22.47 -28.33 6.95
C GLN A 878 20.96 -28.50 6.87
N ALA A 879 20.38 -28.24 5.70
CA ALA A 879 18.99 -28.56 5.42
C ALA A 879 18.85 -30.04 5.01
N PHE A 880 17.84 -30.74 5.52
CA PHE A 880 17.40 -32.03 5.00
C PHE A 880 16.01 -31.92 4.39
N THR A 881 15.79 -32.61 3.28
CA THR A 881 14.48 -32.70 2.62
C THR A 881 14.04 -34.14 2.44
N SER A 882 12.74 -34.38 2.37
CA SER A 882 12.16 -35.68 2.03
C SER A 882 10.74 -35.50 1.51
N THR A 883 10.34 -36.33 0.53
CA THR A 883 9.03 -36.28 -0.11
C THR A 883 8.19 -37.52 0.26
N ALA A 884 6.90 -37.31 0.50
CA ALA A 884 5.92 -38.38 0.71
C ALA A 884 4.67 -38.15 -0.15
N THR A 885 4.05 -39.25 -0.59
CA THR A 885 2.76 -39.22 -1.29
C THR A 885 1.64 -39.59 -0.33
N VAL A 886 0.57 -38.80 -0.33
CA VAL A 886 -0.59 -38.98 0.55
C VAL A 886 -1.89 -38.98 -0.24
N LYS A 887 -2.94 -39.55 0.35
CA LYS A 887 -4.32 -39.38 -0.13
C LYS A 887 -4.92 -38.15 0.54
N VAL A 888 -5.61 -37.31 -0.22
CA VAL A 888 -6.26 -36.08 0.27
C VAL A 888 -7.75 -36.12 -0.05
N VAL A 889 -8.59 -35.91 0.96
CA VAL A 889 -10.05 -35.77 0.81
C VAL A 889 -10.49 -34.39 1.29
N LYS A 890 -11.37 -33.75 0.53
CA LYS A 890 -11.93 -32.42 0.77
C LYS A 890 -13.43 -32.43 0.62
#